data_AF-A0A952LK76-F1
#
_entry.id   AF-A0A952LK76-F1
#
_cell.length_a   1.000
_cell.length_b   1.000
_cell.length_c   1.000
_cell.angle_alpha   90.00
_cell.angle_beta   90.00
_cell.angle_gamma   90.00
#
_symmetry.space_group_name_H-M   'P 1'
#
loop_
_entity.id
_entity.type
_entity.pdbx_description
1 polymer ?
#
loop_
_entity_poly.entity_id
_entity_poly.type
_entity_poly.pdbx_seq_one_letter_code
_entity_poly.pdbx_strand_id
1 'polypeptide(L)'
;MTDKEGQVGGQSLARKWATVIAADVVGYTRLISDDAQATVVDLEIVQGIVKSHTESNGGYVAAEVGDAIICVFDTAIGALYAAGGAQREIRLRAENSPDNRKMLLRMGLHIDELFEKSDGMIYGNCVNVAARIEGLAPEGGIAVSDQVKTACGPSHEKSFIDQGEYNAKNVEQPVRVHVYSPEGDTATLGTAAKMSRIAAKGNLPVRATKLIGRENALDELKSHMQSSRLVTLFGMGGLGKTSLSIAAAHTVMGTDYPDGAWFVDLAAISDADTLTLAISGLFGVTQQGGKSMEESLIDALRVRQMLLIFDNCEHVTEVAARLADALLTNCPKISIIATSRELLSISGEAVMRILPLDVSGESAPAVELFTERALAVSPEFDIQEYPAVVQEICTSLDGIPLAIELAAARVRSMTPVQIRDRLDQRFRLLTGGSRAVRERHQTLRNAVQWSYDHLTDNESTVLDRASVFAGGFTLEAAEQVCAGGEVDSFDVFDLIDSLVSKSLLTVTRVGESVRYGFLETIRAFSAERLAAGEEDKTVRLAHANLYADQSDENFKLWRSPEQMQAHNWLDLEINNLRDAFHWANANGEVDPAARIASSVGDLARFRLRDEAANWAEEVVESARTARHPRLIILLTWCASTAWAMGRFEDAQRFGEEALSLLDDDTFEPFVWAYGDLAFVAIYSAGDIDKAIELLSVGAEHPADEVDRMMMVFHLYILATAGHAEKAALIADDVVKKVDDAGVPMSIAVAHAARGAAIEENDPETALREYEFGIEVASQAGATFMETLIAPKLAALHAKGGDAKLALEGFERMLTAYGDTTDMASVVAWRTALVILLAKTEQFHAVATLQGTLIKQIDQDSLAPEHSEAIAQAHKALGMKAYTAATVSGSEMSLREATNYAVAQVNIGLESHDAVLMRSFS
;
A
#
# COMPACT_ATOMS: atom_id res chain seq x y z
N MET A 1 13.37 17.35 61.84
CA MET A 1 14.36 16.46 61.20
C MET A 1 14.85 17.19 59.96
N THR A 2 16.16 17.21 59.77
CA THR A 2 16.91 18.15 58.93
C THR A 2 16.58 18.06 57.43
N ASP A 3 16.19 19.20 56.84
CA ASP A 3 16.10 19.44 55.40
C ASP A 3 17.45 19.21 54.73
N LYS A 4 17.50 18.28 53.77
CA LYS A 4 18.62 18.12 52.84
C LYS A 4 18.18 18.69 51.49
N GLU A 5 18.70 19.87 51.16
CA GLU A 5 18.64 20.42 49.81
C GLU A 5 19.48 19.54 48.86
N GLY A 6 18.81 18.83 47.96
CA GLY A 6 19.47 18.13 46.86
C GLY A 6 19.55 19.05 45.64
N GLN A 7 20.76 19.49 45.28
CA GLN A 7 20.97 20.25 44.04
C GLN A 7 20.99 19.33 42.82
N VAL A 8 20.00 19.47 41.93
CA VAL A 8 20.07 19.03 40.53
C VAL A 8 19.74 20.24 39.67
N GLY A 9 20.68 20.71 38.85
CA GLY A 9 20.41 21.73 37.82
C GLY A 9 20.21 23.18 38.29
N GLY A 10 20.89 23.64 39.34
CA GLY A 10 21.02 25.07 39.65
C GLY A 10 19.77 25.82 40.14
N GLN A 11 18.67 25.12 40.45
CA GLN A 11 17.48 25.68 41.10
C GLN A 11 17.13 24.88 42.37
N SER A 12 16.81 25.59 43.47
CA SER A 12 16.40 24.99 44.74
C SER A 12 15.00 24.38 44.62
N LEU A 13 14.89 23.08 44.92
CA LEU A 13 13.61 22.36 45.05
C LEU A 13 13.28 22.26 46.53
N ALA A 14 12.21 22.90 46.96
CA ALA A 14 11.72 22.80 48.33
C ALA A 14 10.97 21.46 48.49
N ARG A 15 11.43 20.64 49.44
CA ARG A 15 10.81 19.35 49.79
C ARG A 15 9.91 19.55 51.00
N LYS A 16 8.62 19.21 50.89
CA LYS A 16 7.67 19.24 52.03
C LYS A 16 6.68 18.08 51.97
N TRP A 17 6.14 17.69 53.12
CA TRP A 17 4.97 16.82 53.17
C TRP A 17 3.73 17.68 53.00
N ALA A 18 2.87 17.33 52.04
CA ALA A 18 1.66 18.10 51.76
C ALA A 18 0.48 17.18 51.50
N THR A 19 -0.72 17.70 51.73
CA THR A 19 -1.97 17.09 51.27
C THR A 19 -2.37 17.73 49.95
N VAL A 20 -2.57 16.92 48.91
CA VAL A 20 -3.00 17.38 47.59
C VAL A 20 -4.46 17.00 47.36
N ILE A 21 -5.25 17.96 46.87
CA ILE A 21 -6.57 17.72 46.26
C ILE A 21 -6.38 17.76 44.75
N ALA A 22 -6.81 16.71 44.07
CA ALA A 22 -7.07 16.75 42.63
C ALA A 22 -8.58 16.70 42.40
N ALA A 23 -9.10 17.57 41.54
CA ALA A 23 -10.52 17.62 41.22
C ALA A 23 -10.76 17.74 39.71
N ASP A 24 -11.83 17.10 39.24
CA ASP A 24 -12.28 17.16 37.84
C ASP A 24 -13.81 17.35 37.75
N VAL A 25 -14.29 17.80 36.58
CA VAL A 25 -15.72 18.02 36.34
C VAL A 25 -16.34 16.79 35.70
N VAL A 26 -17.39 16.25 36.33
CA VAL A 26 -18.14 15.12 35.79
C VAL A 26 -18.79 15.48 34.46
N GLY A 27 -18.42 14.76 33.40
CA GLY A 27 -19.03 14.90 32.07
C GLY A 27 -18.68 16.20 31.33
N TYR A 28 -17.53 16.83 31.64
CA TYR A 28 -17.09 18.08 31.03
C TYR A 28 -17.14 18.10 29.50
N THR A 29 -16.70 17.03 28.84
CA THR A 29 -16.72 16.91 27.36
C THR A 29 -18.12 16.96 26.76
N ARG A 30 -19.13 16.44 27.47
CA ARG A 30 -20.53 16.57 27.04
C ARG A 30 -21.00 18.00 27.22
N LEU A 31 -20.74 18.60 28.39
CA LEU A 31 -21.16 19.97 28.70
C LEU A 31 -20.58 21.00 27.71
N ILE A 32 -19.30 20.86 27.34
CA ILE A 32 -18.64 21.76 26.38
C ILE A 32 -19.18 21.58 24.94
N SER A 33 -19.60 20.36 24.59
CA SER A 33 -20.19 20.06 23.28
C SER A 33 -21.63 20.58 23.17
N ASP A 34 -22.37 20.54 24.28
CA ASP A 34 -23.77 21.01 24.33
C ASP A 34 -23.86 22.55 24.32
N ASP A 35 -23.06 23.24 25.14
CA ASP A 35 -22.98 24.70 25.16
C ASP A 35 -21.63 25.15 25.73
N ALA A 36 -20.68 25.46 24.86
CA ALA A 36 -19.33 25.85 25.26
C ALA A 36 -19.30 27.13 26.10
N GLN A 37 -20.11 28.13 25.76
CA GLN A 37 -20.04 29.45 26.40
C GLN A 37 -20.65 29.42 27.81
N ALA A 38 -21.80 28.77 27.98
CA ALA A 38 -22.39 28.57 29.30
C ALA A 38 -21.50 27.68 30.19
N THR A 39 -20.87 26.65 29.62
CA THR A 39 -19.99 25.74 30.37
C THR A 39 -18.75 26.43 30.91
N VAL A 40 -18.15 27.35 30.15
CA VAL A 40 -17.01 28.15 30.64
C VAL A 40 -17.44 29.02 31.82
N VAL A 41 -18.60 29.68 31.77
CA VAL A 41 -19.12 30.50 32.87
C VAL A 41 -19.40 29.68 34.13
N ASP A 42 -20.04 28.51 33.97
CA ASP A 42 -20.30 27.61 35.11
C ASP A 42 -19.00 27.07 35.72
N LEU A 43 -18.01 26.75 34.88
CA LEU A 43 -16.70 26.28 35.30
C LEU A 43 -15.94 27.36 36.10
N GLU A 44 -15.93 28.62 35.63
CA GLU A 44 -15.29 29.74 36.35
C GLU A 44 -15.88 29.91 37.76
N ILE A 45 -17.19 29.71 37.91
CA ILE A 45 -17.84 29.84 39.21
C ILE A 45 -17.51 28.65 40.12
N VAL A 46 -17.49 27.43 39.58
CA VAL A 46 -17.09 26.23 40.33
C VAL A 46 -15.63 26.31 40.76
N GLN A 47 -14.73 26.75 39.88
CA GLN A 47 -13.32 27.03 40.20
C GLN A 47 -13.20 28.10 41.30
N GLY A 48 -13.99 29.17 41.21
CA GLY A 48 -14.06 30.21 42.24
C GLY A 48 -14.47 29.68 43.63
N ILE A 49 -15.43 28.74 43.68
CA ILE A 49 -15.84 28.08 44.94
C ILE A 49 -14.69 27.25 45.51
N VAL A 50 -14.07 26.39 44.69
CA VAL A 50 -12.94 25.55 45.13
C VAL A 50 -11.79 26.40 45.65
N LYS A 51 -11.46 27.48 44.94
CA LYS A 51 -10.42 28.43 45.35
C LYS A 51 -10.73 29.10 46.69
N SER A 52 -11.94 29.62 46.87
CA SER A 52 -12.37 30.27 48.12
C SER A 52 -12.28 29.35 49.34
N HIS A 53 -12.76 28.09 49.20
CA HIS A 53 -12.66 27.09 50.27
C HIS A 53 -11.22 26.64 50.51
N THR A 54 -10.39 26.59 49.47
CA THR A 54 -8.96 26.26 49.58
C THR A 54 -8.21 27.32 50.41
N GLU A 55 -8.35 28.60 50.06
CA GLU A 55 -7.70 29.71 50.76
C GLU A 55 -8.19 29.84 52.22
N SER A 56 -9.50 29.71 52.44
CA SER A 56 -10.11 29.82 53.77
C SER A 56 -9.69 28.70 54.75
N ASN A 57 -9.21 27.57 54.23
CA ASN A 57 -8.73 26.43 55.01
C ASN A 57 -7.20 26.28 54.98
N GLY A 58 -6.48 27.36 54.61
CA GLY A 58 -5.02 27.42 54.69
C GLY A 58 -4.29 26.64 53.60
N GLY A 59 -4.92 26.41 52.45
CA GLY A 59 -4.28 25.88 51.24
C GLY A 59 -4.14 26.94 50.14
N TYR A 60 -3.56 26.53 49.02
CA TYR A 60 -3.49 27.34 47.80
C TYR A 60 -3.75 26.49 46.56
N VAL A 61 -4.20 27.12 45.47
CA VAL A 61 -4.40 26.47 44.17
C VAL A 61 -3.07 26.47 43.42
N ALA A 62 -2.56 25.28 43.10
CA ALA A 62 -1.27 25.10 42.45
C ALA A 62 -1.37 25.00 40.91
N ALA A 63 -2.50 24.50 40.39
CA ALA A 63 -2.74 24.44 38.94
C ALA A 63 -4.24 24.42 38.60
N GLU A 64 -4.58 25.08 37.50
CA GLU A 64 -5.89 25.03 36.83
C GLU A 64 -5.63 24.75 35.34
N VAL A 65 -5.99 23.57 34.85
CA VAL A 65 -5.76 23.17 33.45
C VAL A 65 -7.04 22.54 32.90
N GLY A 66 -7.77 23.31 32.08
CA GLY A 66 -9.09 22.89 31.62
C GLY A 66 -10.07 22.81 32.80
N ASP A 67 -10.69 21.66 32.99
CA ASP A 67 -11.60 21.36 34.11
C ASP A 67 -10.90 20.77 35.33
N ALA A 68 -9.59 20.49 35.25
CA ALA A 68 -8.81 19.94 36.34
C ALA A 68 -8.29 21.05 37.27
N ILE A 69 -8.44 20.85 38.59
CA ILE A 69 -7.99 21.76 39.64
C ILE A 69 -7.10 21.00 40.62
N ILE A 70 -5.92 21.53 40.91
CA ILE A 70 -5.00 20.98 41.92
C ILE A 70 -4.80 21.98 43.05
N CYS A 71 -5.07 21.56 44.28
CA CYS A 71 -4.90 22.35 45.49
C CYS A 71 -3.92 21.68 46.46
N VAL A 72 -3.15 22.48 47.19
CA VAL A 72 -2.10 22.01 48.11
C VAL A 72 -2.33 22.58 49.50
N PHE A 73 -2.22 21.73 50.52
CA PHE A 73 -2.42 22.07 51.93
C PHE A 73 -1.29 21.52 52.79
N ASP A 74 -0.91 22.27 53.82
CA ASP A 74 0.06 21.80 54.82
C ASP A 74 -0.55 20.78 55.81
N THR A 75 -1.88 20.66 55.84
CA THR A 75 -2.59 19.76 56.76
C THR A 75 -3.72 18.97 56.08
N ALA A 76 -3.88 17.71 56.49
CA ALA A 76 -4.93 16.82 56.01
C ALA A 76 -6.34 17.34 56.33
N ILE A 77 -6.49 17.91 57.53
CA ILE A 77 -7.76 18.44 58.04
C ILE A 77 -8.19 19.68 57.24
N GLY A 78 -7.25 20.58 56.91
CA GLY A 78 -7.52 21.74 56.05
C GLY A 78 -8.01 21.31 54.67
N ALA A 79 -7.34 20.33 54.05
CA ALA A 79 -7.77 19.77 52.76
C ALA A 79 -9.16 19.12 52.84
N LEU A 80 -9.44 18.35 53.89
CA LEU A 80 -10.73 17.69 54.08
C LEU A 80 -11.87 18.69 54.25
N TYR A 81 -11.67 19.76 55.03
CA TYR A 81 -12.68 20.82 55.20
C TYR A 81 -12.87 21.65 53.93
N ALA A 82 -11.80 21.95 53.19
CA ALA A 82 -11.91 22.63 51.91
C ALA A 82 -12.72 21.79 50.90
N ALA A 83 -12.38 20.50 50.76
CA ALA A 83 -13.10 19.58 49.87
C ALA A 83 -14.58 19.44 50.28
N GLY A 84 -14.86 19.20 51.56
CA GLY A 84 -16.23 19.06 52.06
C GLY A 84 -17.07 20.33 51.89
N GLY A 85 -16.50 21.50 52.18
CA GLY A 85 -17.15 22.80 52.01
C GLY A 85 -17.48 23.11 50.55
N ALA A 86 -16.49 22.96 49.67
CA ALA A 86 -16.67 23.17 48.22
C ALA A 86 -17.71 22.20 47.64
N GLN A 87 -17.63 20.91 47.99
CA GLN A 87 -18.55 19.89 47.48
C GLN A 87 -20.01 20.18 47.88
N ARG A 88 -20.23 20.68 49.10
CA ARG A 88 -21.56 21.03 49.61
C ARG A 88 -22.15 22.23 48.87
N GLU A 89 -21.35 23.28 48.67
CA GLU A 89 -21.78 24.49 47.97
C GLU A 89 -22.08 24.22 46.49
N ILE A 90 -21.22 23.45 45.82
CA ILE A 90 -21.42 23.02 44.43
C ILE A 90 -22.69 22.17 44.30
N ARG A 91 -22.95 21.26 45.25
CA ARG A 91 -24.16 20.43 45.25
C ARG A 91 -25.43 21.27 45.39
N LEU A 92 -25.46 22.24 46.31
CA LEU A 92 -26.60 23.17 46.46
C LEU A 92 -26.84 23.99 45.20
N ARG A 93 -25.78 24.37 44.48
CA ARG A 93 -25.90 25.03 43.17
C ARG A 93 -26.46 24.09 42.11
N ALA A 94 -25.96 22.86 42.05
CA ALA A 94 -26.42 21.84 41.11
C ALA A 94 -27.91 21.50 41.31
N GLU A 95 -28.42 21.47 42.54
CA GLU A 95 -29.85 21.28 42.84
C GLU A 95 -30.74 22.38 42.24
N ASN A 96 -30.21 23.60 42.09
CA ASN A 96 -30.90 24.74 41.50
C ASN A 96 -30.65 24.89 39.98
N SER A 97 -29.91 23.95 39.37
CA SER A 97 -29.56 23.96 37.95
C SER A 97 -30.38 22.92 37.16
N PRO A 98 -30.71 23.17 35.88
CA PRO A 98 -31.34 22.17 35.01
C PRO A 98 -30.54 20.86 34.96
N ASP A 99 -31.20 19.70 34.86
CA ASP A 99 -30.53 18.38 34.91
C ASP A 99 -29.42 18.21 33.87
N ASN A 100 -29.57 18.78 32.67
CA ASN A 100 -28.56 18.75 31.60
C ASN A 100 -27.40 19.74 31.81
N ARG A 101 -27.45 20.56 32.87
CA ARG A 101 -26.48 21.62 33.20
C ARG A 101 -25.90 21.47 34.61
N LYS A 102 -26.21 20.38 35.32
CA LYS A 102 -25.64 20.11 36.63
C LYS A 102 -24.12 19.89 36.51
N MET A 103 -23.36 20.72 37.20
CA MET A 103 -21.91 20.60 37.28
C MET A 103 -21.53 20.07 38.67
N LEU A 104 -21.00 18.86 38.71
CA LEU A 104 -20.52 18.19 39.91
C LEU A 104 -19.02 17.92 39.77
N LEU A 105 -18.30 17.98 40.89
CA LEU A 105 -16.89 17.63 40.95
C LEU A 105 -16.68 16.24 41.55
N ARG A 106 -15.67 15.52 41.07
CA ARG A 106 -15.01 14.46 41.82
C ARG A 106 -13.74 15.02 42.44
N MET A 107 -13.42 14.61 43.66
CA MET A 107 -12.22 15.05 44.36
C MET A 107 -11.45 13.86 44.94
N GLY A 108 -10.12 13.86 44.78
CA GLY A 108 -9.20 12.88 45.35
C GLY A 108 -8.18 13.54 46.27
N LEU A 109 -8.02 13.02 47.49
CA LEU A 109 -7.11 13.54 48.52
C LEU A 109 -6.02 12.54 48.89
N HIS A 110 -4.77 12.95 48.73
CA HIS A 110 -3.61 12.14 49.13
C HIS A 110 -2.55 12.96 49.86
N ILE A 111 -1.80 12.29 50.76
CA ILE A 111 -0.66 12.85 51.49
C ILE A 111 0.56 12.08 51.09
N ASP A 112 1.54 12.78 50.55
CA ASP A 112 2.86 12.27 50.28
C ASP A 112 3.87 13.42 50.23
N GLU A 113 5.12 13.08 49.95
CA GLU A 113 6.18 14.03 49.67
C GLU A 113 5.90 14.82 48.38
N LEU A 114 6.05 16.14 48.48
CA LEU A 114 5.89 17.11 47.41
C LEU A 114 7.20 17.90 47.23
N PHE A 115 7.62 18.04 45.97
CA PHE A 115 8.71 18.90 45.56
C PHE A 115 8.15 20.12 44.84
N GLU A 116 8.51 21.31 45.32
CA GLU A 116 8.04 22.57 44.76
C GLU A 116 9.22 23.38 44.22
N LYS A 117 9.12 23.82 42.97
CA LYS A 117 10.10 24.73 42.35
C LYS A 117 9.81 26.18 42.71
N SER A 118 10.80 27.04 42.57
CA SER A 118 10.68 28.49 42.79
C SER A 118 9.67 29.20 41.87
N ASP A 119 9.26 28.57 40.76
CA ASP A 119 8.23 29.06 39.84
C ASP A 119 6.80 28.59 40.20
N GLY A 120 6.64 27.86 41.32
CA GLY A 120 5.36 27.33 41.79
C GLY A 120 4.96 25.98 41.18
N MET A 121 5.78 25.39 40.28
CA MET A 121 5.50 24.06 39.76
C MET A 121 5.74 22.99 40.82
N ILE A 122 4.75 22.11 40.98
CA ILE A 122 4.78 21.00 41.94
C ILE A 122 5.07 19.66 41.23
N TYR A 123 5.87 18.83 41.88
CA TYR A 123 6.31 17.52 41.41
C TYR A 123 6.22 16.51 42.57
N GLY A 124 5.98 15.25 42.25
CA GLY A 124 5.93 14.17 43.24
C GLY A 124 4.75 13.23 43.01
N ASN A 125 4.85 12.03 43.58
CA ASN A 125 3.79 11.02 43.48
C ASN A 125 2.48 11.49 44.13
N CYS A 126 2.54 12.46 45.05
CA CYS A 126 1.38 13.02 45.73
C CYS A 126 0.26 13.48 44.76
N VAL A 127 0.63 14.17 43.68
CA VAL A 127 -0.33 14.71 42.68
C VAL A 127 -0.89 13.58 41.81
N ASN A 128 -0.03 12.64 41.41
CA ASN A 128 -0.42 11.50 40.58
C ASN A 128 -1.41 10.59 41.33
N VAL A 129 -1.12 10.26 42.60
CA VAL A 129 -2.02 9.42 43.41
C VAL A 129 -3.34 10.14 43.67
N ALA A 130 -3.31 11.43 44.04
CA ALA A 130 -4.53 12.23 44.25
C ALA A 130 -5.44 12.24 43.01
N ALA A 131 -4.88 12.47 41.82
CA ALA A 131 -5.63 12.44 40.55
C ALA A 131 -6.15 11.03 40.19
N ARG A 132 -5.48 9.96 40.63
CA ARG A 132 -5.93 8.58 40.35
C ARG A 132 -7.05 8.12 41.26
N ILE A 133 -7.02 8.50 42.53
CA ILE A 133 -8.10 8.18 43.45
C ILE A 133 -9.31 9.11 43.27
N GLU A 134 -9.13 10.32 42.72
CA GLU A 134 -10.23 11.20 42.26
C GLU A 134 -11.19 10.45 41.34
N GLY A 135 -10.67 9.70 40.36
CA GLY A 135 -11.50 8.89 39.46
C GLY A 135 -12.29 7.76 40.14
N LEU A 136 -11.98 7.43 41.40
CA LEU A 136 -12.71 6.46 42.22
C LEU A 136 -13.81 7.12 43.07
N ALA A 137 -13.84 8.45 43.15
CA ALA A 137 -14.90 9.17 43.85
C ALA A 137 -16.22 9.05 43.05
N PRO A 138 -17.36 8.86 43.74
CA PRO A 138 -18.66 8.97 43.08
C PRO A 138 -18.89 10.38 42.55
N GLU A 139 -19.80 10.55 41.60
CA GLU A 139 -20.16 11.87 41.08
C GLU A 139 -20.57 12.81 42.21
N GLY A 140 -19.88 13.93 42.37
CA GLY A 140 -20.14 14.84 43.47
C GLY A 140 -19.57 14.38 44.82
N GLY A 141 -18.58 13.48 44.83
CA GLY A 141 -18.01 12.85 46.02
C GLY A 141 -16.51 13.08 46.20
N ILE A 142 -16.01 12.65 47.36
CA ILE A 142 -14.63 12.85 47.80
C ILE A 142 -14.00 11.50 48.14
N ALA A 143 -12.98 11.09 47.39
CA ALA A 143 -12.14 9.93 47.67
C ALA A 143 -10.89 10.36 48.44
N VAL A 144 -10.53 9.61 49.48
CA VAL A 144 -9.37 9.89 50.32
C VAL A 144 -8.51 8.65 50.46
N SER A 145 -7.20 8.83 50.46
CA SER A 145 -6.26 7.76 50.83
C SER A 145 -6.28 7.47 52.34
N ASP A 146 -5.84 6.28 52.74
CA ASP A 146 -5.75 5.89 54.15
C ASP A 146 -4.79 6.79 54.96
N GLN A 147 -3.75 7.33 54.32
CA GLN A 147 -2.85 8.33 54.90
C GLN A 147 -3.60 9.60 55.32
N VAL A 148 -4.51 10.10 54.48
CA VAL A 148 -5.36 11.28 54.79
C VAL A 148 -6.29 10.97 55.94
N LYS A 149 -6.98 9.81 55.91
CA LYS A 149 -7.88 9.38 56.98
C LYS A 149 -7.14 9.30 58.32
N THR A 150 -5.95 8.70 58.33
CA THR A 150 -5.14 8.55 59.54
C THR A 150 -4.69 9.92 60.06
N ALA A 151 -4.26 10.83 59.18
CA ALA A 151 -3.82 12.17 59.54
C ALA A 151 -4.96 13.07 60.09
N CYS A 152 -6.22 12.82 59.69
CA CYS A 152 -7.39 13.55 60.21
C CYS A 152 -7.81 13.11 61.63
N GLY A 153 -7.34 11.96 62.10
CA GLY A 153 -7.58 11.46 63.45
C GLY A 153 -8.99 10.86 63.69
N PRO A 154 -9.23 10.28 64.90
CA PRO A 154 -10.41 9.45 65.18
C PRO A 154 -11.74 10.22 65.25
N SER A 155 -11.71 11.55 65.35
CA SER A 155 -12.92 12.39 65.42
C SER A 155 -13.77 12.33 64.15
N HIS A 156 -13.20 11.91 63.02
CA HIS A 156 -13.86 11.83 61.71
C HIS A 156 -14.05 10.38 61.22
N GLU A 157 -13.72 9.37 62.04
CA GLU A 157 -13.66 7.96 61.63
C GLU A 157 -14.99 7.43 61.07
N LYS A 158 -16.12 7.91 61.60
CA LYS A 158 -17.47 7.54 61.14
C LYS A 158 -17.87 8.15 59.79
N SER A 159 -17.10 9.11 59.28
CA SER A 159 -17.35 9.80 58.01
C SER A 159 -16.60 9.17 56.83
N PHE A 160 -15.80 8.11 57.05
CA PHE A 160 -15.04 7.44 56.01
C PHE A 160 -15.59 6.03 55.74
N ILE A 161 -15.93 5.76 54.49
CA ILE A 161 -16.41 4.46 54.03
C ILE A 161 -15.30 3.77 53.25
N ASP A 162 -14.73 2.72 53.83
CA ASP A 162 -13.66 1.93 53.20
C ASP A 162 -14.13 1.34 51.87
N GLN A 163 -13.37 1.63 50.81
CA GLN A 163 -13.60 1.10 49.47
C GLN A 163 -12.59 -0.01 49.10
N GLY A 164 -11.59 -0.28 49.97
CA GLY A 164 -10.57 -1.28 49.76
C GLY A 164 -9.28 -0.73 49.15
N GLU A 165 -8.39 -1.64 48.74
CA GLU A 165 -7.09 -1.33 48.16
C GLU A 165 -7.17 -1.21 46.64
N TYR A 166 -6.52 -0.18 46.10
CA TYR A 166 -6.51 0.15 44.69
C TYR A 166 -5.08 0.25 44.17
N ASN A 167 -4.79 -0.53 43.13
CA ASN A 167 -3.54 -0.42 42.39
C ASN A 167 -3.66 0.72 41.38
N ALA A 168 -3.25 1.91 41.79
CA ALA A 168 -3.13 3.04 40.87
C ALA A 168 -1.96 2.79 39.90
N LYS A 169 -2.18 3.07 38.61
CA LYS A 169 -1.16 2.90 37.55
C LYS A 169 0.12 3.67 37.93
N ASN A 170 1.27 2.99 37.92
CA ASN A 170 2.60 3.52 38.25
C ASN A 170 2.78 3.98 39.71
N VAL A 171 2.02 3.39 40.65
CA VAL A 171 2.22 3.58 42.10
C VAL A 171 2.74 2.26 42.68
N GLU A 172 3.90 2.30 43.34
CA GLU A 172 4.62 1.10 43.81
C GLU A 172 3.85 0.28 44.85
N GLN A 173 2.89 0.88 45.57
CA GLN A 173 2.09 0.21 46.59
C GLN A 173 0.58 0.44 46.38
N PRO A 174 -0.27 -0.58 46.64
CA PRO A 174 -1.71 -0.42 46.63
C PRO A 174 -2.12 0.69 47.60
N VAL A 175 -2.93 1.63 47.12
CA VAL A 175 -3.47 2.71 47.95
C VAL A 175 -4.84 2.29 48.46
N ARG A 176 -5.01 2.18 49.77
CA ARG A 176 -6.33 1.96 50.36
C ARG A 176 -7.14 3.25 50.33
N VAL A 177 -8.31 3.20 49.71
CA VAL A 177 -9.15 4.37 49.45
C VAL A 177 -10.43 4.29 50.27
N HIS A 178 -10.85 5.44 50.78
CA HIS A 178 -12.12 5.61 51.46
C HIS A 178 -12.91 6.72 50.79
N VAL A 179 -14.24 6.63 50.79
CA VAL A 179 -15.11 7.75 50.40
C VAL A 179 -15.48 8.53 51.65
N TYR A 180 -15.29 9.85 51.62
CA TYR A 180 -15.64 10.75 52.71
C TYR A 180 -17.07 11.29 52.55
N SER A 181 -17.87 11.17 53.62
CA SER A 181 -19.21 11.73 53.75
C SER A 181 -19.28 12.60 55.03
N PRO A 182 -19.37 13.95 54.90
CA PRO A 182 -19.36 14.87 56.04
C PRO A 182 -20.51 14.65 57.04
N GLU A 183 -21.67 14.18 56.57
CA GLU A 183 -22.90 14.07 57.37
C GLU A 183 -23.19 12.64 57.84
N GLY A 184 -22.35 11.67 57.47
CA GLY A 184 -22.56 10.25 57.80
C GLY A 184 -23.77 9.61 57.13
N ASP A 185 -24.41 10.31 56.19
CA ASP A 185 -25.59 9.85 55.48
C ASP A 185 -25.16 8.92 54.33
N THR A 186 -25.22 7.61 54.59
CA THR A 186 -24.86 6.56 53.63
C THR A 186 -25.98 6.28 52.61
N ALA A 187 -27.15 6.89 52.78
CA ALA A 187 -28.35 6.59 51.99
C ALA A 187 -28.44 7.36 50.66
N THR A 188 -27.77 8.50 50.54
CA THR A 188 -27.79 9.38 49.36
C THR A 188 -26.64 9.14 48.37
N LEU A 189 -25.61 8.37 48.76
CA LEU A 189 -24.55 7.88 47.85
C LEU A 189 -25.01 6.58 47.17
N GLY A 190 -26.13 6.66 46.45
CA GLY A 190 -26.80 5.54 45.81
C GLY A 190 -25.89 4.74 44.87
N THR A 191 -25.75 3.45 45.16
CA THR A 191 -25.60 2.35 44.17
C THR A 191 -24.41 2.37 43.20
N ALA A 192 -23.30 3.04 43.50
CA ALA A 192 -22.04 2.87 42.73
C ALA A 192 -21.11 1.76 43.28
N ALA A 193 -21.36 1.25 44.50
CA ALA A 193 -20.51 0.24 45.15
C ALA A 193 -20.80 -1.23 44.74
N LYS A 194 -21.24 -1.45 43.49
CA LYS A 194 -21.35 -2.79 42.86
C LYS A 194 -20.56 -2.93 41.55
N MET A 195 -19.72 -1.96 41.20
CA MET A 195 -18.72 -2.10 40.15
C MET A 195 -17.33 -2.23 40.79
N SER A 196 -16.62 -3.32 40.43
CA SER A 196 -15.23 -3.72 40.80
C SER A 196 -15.02 -4.90 41.77
N ARG A 197 -16.01 -5.78 41.97
CA ARG A 197 -15.74 -7.17 42.43
C ARG A 197 -15.62 -8.22 41.32
N ILE A 198 -15.14 -7.80 40.14
CA ILE A 198 -14.57 -8.75 39.18
C ILE A 198 -13.06 -8.50 39.21
N ALA A 199 -12.32 -9.45 39.78
CA ALA A 199 -10.90 -9.57 39.50
C ALA A 199 -10.74 -9.66 37.98
N ALA A 200 -10.28 -8.58 37.34
CA ALA A 200 -9.77 -8.68 35.98
C ALA A 200 -8.57 -9.64 36.06
N LYS A 201 -8.75 -10.86 35.57
CA LYS A 201 -7.68 -11.85 35.42
C LYS A 201 -6.80 -11.41 34.25
N GLY A 202 -6.08 -10.29 34.42
CA GLY A 202 -5.23 -9.68 33.40
C GLY A 202 -5.33 -8.15 33.28
N ASN A 203 -4.41 -7.56 32.53
CA ASN A 203 -4.31 -6.11 32.21
C ASN A 203 -4.36 -5.84 30.70
N LEU A 204 -4.91 -6.77 29.90
CA LEU A 204 -4.95 -6.62 28.45
C LEU A 204 -5.69 -5.34 28.01
N PRO A 205 -5.14 -4.56 27.06
CA PRO A 205 -5.83 -3.40 26.50
C PRO A 205 -7.19 -3.76 25.87
N VAL A 206 -8.19 -2.90 26.05
CA VAL A 206 -9.49 -3.02 25.38
C VAL A 206 -9.30 -2.71 23.89
N ARG A 207 -9.76 -3.62 23.03
CA ARG A 207 -9.66 -3.46 21.58
C ARG A 207 -10.72 -2.47 21.10
N ALA A 208 -10.30 -1.30 20.63
CA ALA A 208 -11.20 -0.29 20.07
C ALA A 208 -11.70 -0.64 18.65
N THR A 209 -11.01 -1.53 17.94
CA THR A 209 -11.32 -1.86 16.54
C THR A 209 -11.10 -3.35 16.20
N LYS A 210 -11.82 -3.85 15.18
CA LYS A 210 -11.72 -5.22 14.65
C LYS A 210 -10.31 -5.48 14.06
N LEU A 211 -9.88 -6.76 14.05
CA LEU A 211 -8.70 -7.20 13.30
C LEU A 211 -9.19 -7.58 11.91
N ILE A 212 -8.61 -7.03 10.85
CA ILE A 212 -9.01 -7.27 9.46
C ILE A 212 -7.95 -8.15 8.77
N GLY A 213 -8.37 -9.23 8.09
CA GLY A 213 -7.48 -10.12 7.33
C GLY A 213 -6.43 -10.85 8.17
N ARG A 214 -6.75 -11.16 9.42
CA ARG A 214 -5.82 -11.76 10.39
C ARG A 214 -6.39 -13.01 11.06
N GLU A 215 -7.45 -13.58 10.50
CA GLU A 215 -8.12 -14.79 10.97
C GLU A 215 -7.17 -15.99 10.95
N ASN A 216 -6.50 -16.22 9.81
CA ASN A 216 -5.53 -17.31 9.65
C ASN A 216 -4.34 -17.13 10.61
N ALA A 217 -3.82 -15.90 10.73
CA ALA A 217 -2.72 -15.61 11.65
C ALA A 217 -3.11 -15.83 13.13
N LEU A 218 -4.35 -15.51 13.50
CA LEU A 218 -4.87 -15.81 14.84
C LEU A 218 -4.94 -17.31 15.10
N ASP A 219 -5.38 -18.11 14.12
CA ASP A 219 -5.48 -19.56 14.27
C ASP A 219 -4.12 -20.26 14.28
N GLU A 220 -3.19 -19.78 13.45
CA GLU A 220 -1.79 -20.22 13.47
C GLU A 220 -1.13 -19.90 14.81
N LEU A 221 -1.32 -18.69 15.37
CA LEU A 221 -0.80 -18.33 16.68
C LEU A 221 -1.35 -19.24 17.77
N LYS A 222 -2.66 -19.53 17.77
CA LYS A 222 -3.27 -20.48 18.73
C LYS A 222 -2.65 -21.88 18.60
N SER A 223 -2.38 -22.35 17.39
CA SER A 223 -1.74 -23.66 17.17
C SER A 223 -0.31 -23.70 17.73
N HIS A 224 0.46 -22.64 17.51
CA HIS A 224 1.80 -22.50 18.10
C HIS A 224 1.74 -22.43 19.64
N MET A 225 0.75 -21.75 20.22
CA MET A 225 0.56 -21.70 21.68
C MET A 225 0.15 -23.04 22.31
N GLN A 226 -0.38 -23.98 21.52
CA GLN A 226 -0.70 -25.34 21.98
C GLN A 226 0.52 -26.26 21.96
N SER A 227 1.46 -26.02 21.04
CA SER A 227 2.64 -26.86 20.82
C SER A 227 3.91 -26.32 21.47
N SER A 228 3.97 -25.02 21.75
CA SER A 228 5.06 -24.34 22.45
C SER A 228 4.55 -23.40 23.55
N ARG A 229 5.38 -23.22 24.59
CA ARG A 229 5.15 -22.25 25.66
C ARG A 229 5.78 -20.88 25.40
N LEU A 230 6.59 -20.75 24.35
CA LEU A 230 7.12 -19.48 23.89
C LEU A 230 6.82 -19.33 22.41
N VAL A 231 6.06 -18.29 22.05
CA VAL A 231 5.83 -17.92 20.66
C VAL A 231 6.31 -16.49 20.45
N THR A 232 7.24 -16.30 19.53
CA THR A 232 7.72 -14.96 19.15
C THR A 232 7.07 -14.54 17.84
N LEU A 233 6.25 -13.49 17.91
CA LEU A 233 5.72 -12.78 16.75
C LEU A 233 6.82 -11.90 16.18
N PHE A 234 7.35 -12.33 15.03
CA PHE A 234 8.50 -11.73 14.38
C PHE A 234 8.09 -10.93 13.14
N GLY A 235 8.60 -9.71 12.99
CA GLY A 235 8.39 -8.89 11.79
C GLY A 235 8.63 -7.40 12.04
N MET A 236 8.61 -6.58 10.99
CA MET A 236 8.85 -5.14 11.08
C MET A 236 7.82 -4.39 11.96
N GLY A 237 8.14 -3.15 12.32
CA GLY A 237 7.20 -2.23 12.98
C GLY A 237 5.97 -1.94 12.12
N GLY A 238 4.79 -1.83 12.74
CA GLY A 238 3.55 -1.44 12.03
C GLY A 238 2.74 -2.56 11.38
N LEU A 239 3.19 -3.83 11.43
CA LEU A 239 2.43 -4.99 10.94
C LEU A 239 1.27 -5.45 11.85
N GLY A 240 1.18 -4.89 13.05
CA GLY A 240 0.12 -5.24 14.01
C GLY A 240 0.43 -6.45 14.89
N LYS A 241 1.71 -6.75 15.16
CA LYS A 241 2.15 -7.84 16.07
C LYS A 241 1.52 -7.71 17.47
N THR A 242 1.56 -6.51 18.05
CA THR A 242 0.91 -6.17 19.33
C THR A 242 -0.60 -6.35 19.29
N SER A 243 -1.25 -5.91 18.20
CA SER A 243 -2.69 -6.07 18.02
C SER A 243 -3.09 -7.55 17.90
N LEU A 244 -2.26 -8.36 17.23
CA LEU A 244 -2.46 -9.80 17.06
C LEU A 244 -2.25 -10.56 18.37
N SER A 245 -1.19 -10.25 19.14
CA SER A 245 -0.93 -10.90 20.44
C SER A 245 -2.05 -10.60 21.44
N ILE A 246 -2.52 -9.35 21.52
CA ILE A 246 -3.64 -8.95 22.37
C ILE A 246 -4.93 -9.65 21.92
N ALA A 247 -5.18 -9.71 20.60
CA ALA A 247 -6.35 -10.39 20.05
C ALA A 247 -6.36 -11.88 20.41
N ALA A 248 -5.25 -12.60 20.23
CA ALA A 248 -5.13 -13.99 20.62
C ALA A 248 -5.33 -14.17 22.13
N ALA A 249 -4.72 -13.33 22.95
CA ALA A 249 -4.83 -13.39 24.41
C ALA A 249 -6.28 -13.21 24.90
N HIS A 250 -7.06 -12.31 24.30
CA HIS A 250 -8.50 -12.17 24.59
C HIS A 250 -9.31 -13.43 24.25
N THR A 251 -8.88 -14.24 23.28
CA THR A 251 -9.60 -15.49 22.92
C THR A 251 -9.30 -16.66 23.85
N VAL A 252 -8.13 -16.68 24.50
CA VAL A 252 -7.68 -17.78 25.36
C VAL A 252 -7.76 -17.47 26.86
N MET A 253 -7.95 -16.18 27.22
CA MET A 253 -8.08 -15.78 28.62
C MET A 253 -9.36 -16.36 29.23
N GLY A 254 -9.23 -17.02 30.39
CA GLY A 254 -10.36 -17.61 31.11
C GLY A 254 -10.69 -19.06 30.76
N THR A 255 -10.24 -19.59 29.61
CA THR A 255 -10.32 -21.02 29.27
C THR A 255 -9.00 -21.72 29.59
N ASP A 256 -7.96 -21.43 28.80
CA ASP A 256 -6.66 -22.13 28.86
C ASP A 256 -5.75 -21.52 29.93
N TYR A 257 -6.00 -20.26 30.30
CA TYR A 257 -5.23 -19.50 31.28
C TYR A 257 -6.17 -18.97 32.39
N PRO A 258 -6.47 -19.79 33.42
CA PRO A 258 -7.42 -19.44 34.48
C PRO A 258 -6.91 -18.32 35.40
N ASP A 259 -5.59 -18.05 35.43
CA ASP A 259 -4.99 -16.92 36.16
C ASP A 259 -4.76 -15.68 35.27
N GLY A 260 -5.26 -15.73 34.03
CA GLY A 260 -5.34 -14.57 33.15
C GLY A 260 -4.21 -14.39 32.15
N ALA A 261 -4.28 -13.27 31.42
CA ALA A 261 -3.28 -12.84 30.44
C ALA A 261 -2.76 -11.44 30.80
N TRP A 262 -1.43 -11.29 30.80
CA TRP A 262 -0.75 -10.11 31.33
C TRP A 262 0.17 -9.50 30.27
N PHE A 263 -0.09 -8.25 29.90
CA PHE A 263 0.68 -7.44 28.97
C PHE A 263 1.80 -6.69 29.70
N VAL A 264 3.02 -6.84 29.19
CA VAL A 264 4.24 -6.21 29.68
C VAL A 264 4.83 -5.40 28.52
N ASP A 265 4.74 -4.07 28.61
CA ASP A 265 5.33 -3.16 27.63
C ASP A 265 6.80 -2.93 27.96
N LEU A 266 7.71 -3.38 27.09
CA LEU A 266 9.16 -3.26 27.28
C LEU A 266 9.75 -1.98 26.68
N ALA A 267 8.94 -1.13 26.03
CA ALA A 267 9.45 0.05 25.32
C ALA A 267 10.20 1.06 26.20
N ALA A 268 9.93 1.11 27.50
CA ALA A 268 10.56 2.03 28.45
C ALA A 268 11.60 1.37 29.37
N ILE A 269 11.91 0.09 29.15
CA ILE A 269 12.78 -0.72 30.02
C ILE A 269 14.19 -0.75 29.40
N SER A 270 15.22 -0.59 30.22
CA SER A 270 16.61 -0.50 29.77
C SER A 270 17.56 -1.55 30.35
N ASP A 271 17.19 -2.24 31.42
CA ASP A 271 18.01 -3.27 32.06
C ASP A 271 17.17 -4.40 32.73
N ALA A 272 17.86 -5.46 33.15
CA ALA A 272 17.25 -6.67 33.72
C ALA A 272 16.59 -6.46 35.07
N ASP A 273 17.18 -5.66 35.95
CA ASP A 273 16.63 -5.40 37.27
C ASP A 273 15.32 -4.62 37.16
N THR A 274 15.27 -3.64 36.25
CA THR A 274 14.09 -2.84 35.93
C THR A 274 12.98 -3.71 35.33
N LEU A 275 13.32 -4.68 34.47
CA LEU A 275 12.35 -5.64 33.93
C LEU A 275 11.73 -6.52 35.02
N THR A 276 12.57 -7.14 35.86
CA THR A 276 12.11 -8.00 36.96
C THR A 276 11.27 -7.22 37.95
N LEU A 277 11.62 -5.97 38.26
CA LEU A 277 10.83 -5.08 39.12
C LEU A 277 9.49 -4.70 38.48
N ALA A 278 9.48 -4.37 37.18
CA ALA A 278 8.25 -4.05 36.47
C ALA A 278 7.25 -5.21 36.47
N ILE A 279 7.71 -6.44 36.17
CA ILE A 279 6.86 -7.63 36.21
C ILE A 279 6.44 -7.97 37.64
N SER A 280 7.34 -7.82 38.61
CA SER A 280 7.01 -8.03 40.02
C SER A 280 5.95 -7.04 40.53
N GLY A 281 6.01 -5.78 40.09
CA GLY A 281 5.01 -4.76 40.35
C GLY A 281 3.63 -5.10 39.80
N LEU A 282 3.56 -5.72 38.60
CA LEU A 282 2.29 -6.20 38.03
C LEU A 282 1.61 -7.26 38.92
N PHE A 283 2.39 -8.05 39.64
CA PHE A 283 1.90 -9.13 40.50
C PHE A 283 1.93 -8.83 42.00
N GLY A 284 2.36 -7.63 42.40
CA GLY A 284 2.49 -7.23 43.81
C GLY A 284 3.53 -8.05 44.59
N VAL A 285 4.56 -8.56 43.90
CA VAL A 285 5.62 -9.37 44.51
C VAL A 285 6.66 -8.45 45.14
N THR A 286 6.99 -8.70 46.41
CA THR A 286 8.08 -8.02 47.13
C THR A 286 9.23 -9.00 47.37
N GLN A 287 10.46 -8.47 47.44
CA GLN A 287 11.64 -9.29 47.66
C GLN A 287 11.58 -10.01 49.03
N GLN A 288 11.69 -11.33 49.01
CA GLN A 288 11.75 -12.14 50.24
C GLN A 288 13.16 -12.07 50.85
N GLY A 289 13.25 -11.99 52.19
CA GLY A 289 14.52 -11.96 52.90
C GLY A 289 15.40 -13.18 52.56
N GLY A 290 16.59 -12.94 52.02
CA GLY A 290 17.55 -13.98 51.63
C GLY A 290 17.41 -14.51 50.20
N LYS A 291 16.51 -13.96 49.37
CA LYS A 291 16.34 -14.29 47.95
C LYS A 291 16.52 -13.07 47.06
N SER A 292 16.86 -13.28 45.79
CA SER A 292 16.80 -12.21 44.78
C SER A 292 15.35 -11.84 44.44
N MET A 293 15.15 -10.70 43.77
CA MET A 293 13.82 -10.31 43.29
C MET A 293 13.28 -11.32 42.26
N GLU A 294 14.16 -11.82 41.38
CA GLU A 294 13.84 -12.84 40.38
C GLU A 294 13.40 -14.16 41.02
N GLU A 295 14.11 -14.64 42.04
CA GLU A 295 13.72 -15.85 42.79
C GLU A 295 12.36 -15.69 43.48
N SER A 296 12.11 -14.51 44.04
CA SER A 296 10.83 -14.17 44.69
C SER A 296 9.68 -14.15 43.67
N LEU A 297 9.93 -13.63 42.47
CA LEU A 297 8.99 -13.61 41.35
C LEU A 297 8.70 -15.03 40.84
N ILE A 298 9.74 -15.84 40.62
CA ILE A 298 9.60 -17.25 40.19
C ILE A 298 8.74 -18.03 41.19
N ASP A 299 9.00 -17.91 42.50
CA ASP A 299 8.21 -18.62 43.50
C ASP A 299 6.74 -18.17 43.52
N ALA A 300 6.48 -16.88 43.30
CA ALA A 300 5.12 -16.34 43.24
C ALA A 300 4.34 -16.81 42.00
N LEU A 301 5.04 -17.04 40.88
CA LEU A 301 4.44 -17.43 39.60
C LEU A 301 4.44 -18.94 39.36
N ARG A 302 5.27 -19.72 40.07
CA ARG A 302 5.42 -21.18 39.91
C ARG A 302 4.10 -21.96 39.98
N VAL A 303 3.16 -21.51 40.81
CA VAL A 303 1.86 -22.18 41.01
C VAL A 303 0.75 -21.70 40.07
N ARG A 304 0.99 -20.64 39.28
CA ARG A 304 -0.02 -19.99 38.43
C ARG A 304 -0.02 -20.55 37.01
N GLN A 305 -1.18 -20.52 36.37
CA GLN A 305 -1.40 -20.89 34.97
C GLN A 305 -1.88 -19.66 34.19
N MET A 306 -0.94 -18.98 33.55
CA MET A 306 -1.16 -17.67 32.94
C MET A 306 -0.33 -17.45 31.66
N LEU A 307 -0.79 -16.50 30.87
CA LEU A 307 -0.13 -16.02 29.66
C LEU A 307 0.55 -14.68 29.95
N LEU A 308 1.82 -14.55 29.60
CA LEU A 308 2.54 -13.27 29.59
C LEU A 308 2.74 -12.81 28.14
N ILE A 309 2.51 -11.53 27.87
CA ILE A 309 2.82 -10.91 26.58
C ILE A 309 3.96 -9.93 26.82
N PHE A 310 5.12 -10.21 26.23
CA PHE A 310 6.25 -9.29 26.21
C PHE A 310 6.20 -8.50 24.91
N ASP A 311 5.91 -7.21 24.98
CA ASP A 311 5.78 -6.34 23.81
C ASP A 311 7.03 -5.47 23.63
N ASN A 312 7.48 -5.28 22.39
CA ASN A 312 8.67 -4.49 22.03
C ASN A 312 9.99 -5.06 22.59
N CYS A 313 10.18 -6.39 22.47
CA CYS A 313 11.38 -7.05 22.99
C CYS A 313 12.68 -6.58 22.31
N GLU A 314 12.62 -6.01 21.10
CA GLU A 314 13.79 -5.57 20.33
C GLU A 314 14.71 -4.57 21.07
N HIS A 315 14.20 -3.85 22.08
CA HIS A 315 14.99 -2.90 22.85
C HIS A 315 15.82 -3.55 23.96
N VAL A 316 15.48 -4.79 24.34
CA VAL A 316 16.02 -5.51 25.49
C VAL A 316 16.11 -7.01 25.23
N THR A 317 16.41 -7.41 23.98
CA THR A 317 16.32 -8.80 23.51
C THR A 317 17.03 -9.80 24.43
N GLU A 318 18.29 -9.55 24.80
CA GLU A 318 19.07 -10.42 25.70
C GLU A 318 18.52 -10.48 27.13
N VAL A 319 17.94 -9.39 27.61
CA VAL A 319 17.37 -9.28 28.95
C VAL A 319 16.03 -10.00 29.02
N ALA A 320 15.17 -9.78 28.01
CA ALA A 320 13.89 -10.45 27.85
C ALA A 320 14.07 -11.96 27.65
N ALA A 321 15.06 -12.38 26.84
CA ALA A 321 15.42 -13.77 26.62
C ALA A 321 15.82 -14.48 27.90
N ARG A 322 16.72 -13.89 28.71
CA ARG A 322 17.15 -14.46 30.00
C ARG A 322 15.99 -14.64 30.97
N LEU A 323 15.13 -13.64 31.11
CA LEU A 323 13.99 -13.74 32.03
C LEU A 323 12.92 -14.72 31.52
N ALA A 324 12.66 -14.74 30.21
CA ALA A 324 11.76 -15.71 29.60
C ALA A 324 12.26 -17.15 29.83
N ASP A 325 13.55 -17.42 29.63
CA ASP A 325 14.16 -18.73 29.89
C ASP A 325 14.05 -19.13 31.37
N ALA A 326 14.33 -18.21 32.30
CA ALA A 326 14.22 -18.44 33.73
C ALA A 326 12.78 -18.77 34.16
N LEU A 327 11.79 -18.01 33.67
CA LEU A 327 10.36 -18.23 33.94
C LEU A 327 9.88 -19.54 33.34
N LEU A 328 10.20 -19.82 32.08
CA LEU A 328 9.78 -21.04 31.41
C LEU A 328 10.40 -22.28 32.08
N THR A 329 11.66 -22.21 32.51
CA THR A 329 12.34 -23.31 33.20
C THR A 329 11.74 -23.61 34.57
N ASN A 330 11.39 -22.56 35.35
CA ASN A 330 10.99 -22.73 36.75
C ASN A 330 9.47 -22.70 37.00
N CYS A 331 8.68 -22.26 36.01
CA CYS A 331 7.23 -22.13 36.09
C CYS A 331 6.56 -22.95 34.95
N PRO A 332 6.21 -24.23 35.19
CA PRO A 332 5.80 -25.14 34.13
C PRO A 332 4.48 -24.77 33.42
N LYS A 333 3.64 -23.96 34.08
CA LYS A 333 2.29 -23.58 33.62
C LYS A 333 2.20 -22.16 33.04
N ILE A 334 3.34 -21.51 32.81
CA ILE A 334 3.39 -20.19 32.16
C ILE A 334 3.69 -20.37 30.68
N SER A 335 2.97 -19.59 29.87
CA SER A 335 3.27 -19.39 28.45
C SER A 335 3.59 -17.92 28.19
N ILE A 336 4.40 -17.65 27.18
CA ILE A 336 4.87 -16.32 26.79
C ILE A 336 4.60 -16.11 25.29
N ILE A 337 3.99 -14.98 24.95
CA ILE A 337 4.02 -14.42 23.59
C ILE A 337 4.97 -13.22 23.61
N ALA A 338 6.02 -13.26 22.80
CA ALA A 338 6.89 -12.12 22.59
C ALA A 338 6.52 -11.43 21.28
N THR A 339 6.48 -10.09 21.25
CA THR A 339 6.50 -9.32 20.00
C THR A 339 7.89 -8.71 19.89
N SER A 340 8.53 -8.95 18.74
CA SER A 340 9.90 -8.51 18.52
C SER A 340 10.21 -8.32 17.05
N ARG A 341 11.25 -7.55 16.77
CA ARG A 341 11.90 -7.47 15.44
C ARG A 341 13.11 -8.37 15.31
N GLU A 342 13.55 -8.97 16.43
CA GLU A 342 14.66 -9.91 16.52
C GLU A 342 14.20 -11.17 17.28
N LEU A 343 14.80 -12.32 16.98
CA LEU A 343 14.47 -13.56 17.69
C LEU A 343 15.09 -13.55 19.09
N LEU A 344 14.38 -14.10 20.08
CA LEU A 344 14.93 -14.21 21.45
C LEU A 344 16.04 -15.28 21.51
N SER A 345 16.05 -16.22 20.56
CA SER A 345 17.07 -17.27 20.39
C SER A 345 17.24 -18.16 21.62
N ILE A 346 16.13 -18.50 22.29
CA ILE A 346 16.12 -19.40 23.45
C ILE A 346 15.50 -20.76 23.14
N SER A 347 15.89 -21.79 23.88
CA SER A 347 15.43 -23.17 23.64
C SER A 347 13.92 -23.31 23.81
N GLY A 348 13.25 -23.84 22.79
CA GLY A 348 11.78 -24.01 22.78
C GLY A 348 11.01 -22.80 22.25
N GLU A 349 11.68 -21.79 21.71
CA GLU A 349 11.04 -20.69 20.97
C GLU A 349 10.39 -21.20 19.67
N ALA A 350 9.10 -20.92 19.51
CA ALA A 350 8.40 -21.06 18.24
C ALA A 350 8.30 -19.69 17.57
N VAL A 351 8.79 -19.56 16.34
CA VAL A 351 8.82 -18.30 15.62
C VAL A 351 7.64 -18.22 14.67
N MET A 352 6.82 -17.19 14.81
CA MET A 352 5.71 -16.90 13.89
C MET A 352 6.00 -15.59 13.16
N ARG A 353 6.30 -15.67 11.86
CA ARG A 353 6.55 -14.50 11.02
C ARG A 353 5.23 -13.82 10.66
N ILE A 354 5.11 -12.54 10.98
CA ILE A 354 3.95 -11.72 10.61
C ILE A 354 4.25 -11.05 9.27
N LEU A 355 3.38 -11.31 8.30
CA LEU A 355 3.44 -10.71 6.97
C LEU A 355 2.56 -9.45 6.89
N PRO A 356 2.77 -8.56 5.91
CA PRO A 356 1.80 -7.51 5.58
C PRO A 356 0.42 -8.07 5.21
N LEU A 357 -0.58 -7.20 5.14
CA LEU A 357 -1.90 -7.57 4.64
C LEU A 357 -1.83 -7.81 3.14
N ASP A 358 -2.64 -8.76 2.67
CA ASP A 358 -2.79 -9.00 1.25
C ASP A 358 -3.42 -7.77 0.56
N VAL A 359 -2.86 -7.43 -0.60
CA VAL A 359 -3.23 -6.29 -1.46
C VAL A 359 -3.82 -6.75 -2.80
N SER A 360 -3.87 -8.06 -3.06
CA SER A 360 -4.30 -8.61 -4.33
C SER A 360 -5.83 -8.66 -4.46
N GLY A 361 -6.36 -7.86 -5.39
CA GLY A 361 -7.78 -7.77 -5.71
C GLY A 361 -8.54 -6.67 -4.96
N GLU A 362 -9.72 -6.32 -5.47
CA GLU A 362 -10.54 -5.20 -4.97
C GLU A 362 -11.13 -5.45 -3.57
N SER A 363 -11.21 -6.71 -3.15
CA SER A 363 -11.67 -7.12 -1.80
C SER A 363 -10.52 -7.56 -0.89
N ALA A 364 -9.29 -7.16 -1.20
CA ALA A 364 -8.14 -7.51 -0.39
C ALA A 364 -8.22 -6.92 1.03
N PRO A 365 -7.70 -7.59 2.07
CA PRO A 365 -7.71 -7.07 3.45
C PRO A 365 -7.09 -5.69 3.63
N ALA A 366 -6.10 -5.33 2.82
CA ALA A 366 -5.52 -3.99 2.83
C ALA A 366 -6.54 -2.92 2.40
N VAL A 367 -7.35 -3.21 1.39
CA VAL A 367 -8.43 -2.34 0.88
C VAL A 367 -9.58 -2.26 1.88
N GLU A 368 -9.95 -3.38 2.51
CA GLU A 368 -10.95 -3.41 3.59
C GLU A 368 -10.49 -2.53 4.77
N LEU A 369 -9.23 -2.65 5.18
CA LEU A 369 -8.65 -1.80 6.23
C LEU A 369 -8.66 -0.32 5.83
N PHE A 370 -8.23 0.03 4.61
CA PHE A 370 -8.28 1.41 4.16
C PHE A 370 -9.71 1.97 4.23
N THR A 371 -10.68 1.21 3.72
CA THR A 371 -12.09 1.60 3.64
C THR A 371 -12.69 1.79 5.03
N GLU A 372 -12.49 0.85 5.95
CA GLU A 372 -13.00 0.95 7.32
C GLU A 372 -12.45 2.21 8.02
N ARG A 373 -11.16 2.52 7.80
CA ARG A 373 -10.49 3.68 8.41
C ARG A 373 -10.88 5.00 7.77
N ALA A 374 -11.09 5.02 6.46
CA ALA A 374 -11.55 6.18 5.72
C ALA A 374 -12.98 6.58 6.13
N LEU A 375 -13.90 5.60 6.20
CA LEU A 375 -15.27 5.80 6.67
C LEU A 375 -15.34 6.34 8.11
N ALA A 376 -14.42 5.88 8.98
CA ALA A 376 -14.35 6.36 10.36
C ALA A 376 -13.98 7.85 10.48
N VAL A 377 -13.29 8.43 9.49
CA VAL A 377 -12.89 9.84 9.49
C VAL A 377 -13.69 10.72 8.53
N SER A 378 -14.37 10.12 7.55
CA SER A 378 -15.21 10.77 6.55
C SER A 378 -16.39 9.84 6.17
N PRO A 379 -17.58 10.02 6.78
CA PRO A 379 -18.75 9.18 6.51
C PRO A 379 -19.26 9.23 5.06
N GLU A 380 -18.87 10.26 4.30
CA GLU A 380 -19.23 10.45 2.88
C GLU A 380 -18.29 9.71 1.91
N PHE A 381 -17.23 9.07 2.41
CA PHE A 381 -16.31 8.31 1.56
C PHE A 381 -17.01 7.08 0.94
N ASP A 382 -17.02 6.99 -0.39
CA ASP A 382 -17.47 5.81 -1.12
C ASP A 382 -16.30 5.15 -1.86
N ILE A 383 -16.02 3.90 -1.52
CA ILE A 383 -15.00 3.08 -2.18
C ILE A 383 -15.35 2.79 -3.65
N GLN A 384 -16.64 2.77 -4.01
CA GLN A 384 -17.10 2.49 -5.38
C GLN A 384 -16.70 3.58 -6.37
N GLU A 385 -16.42 4.80 -5.91
CA GLU A 385 -15.91 5.88 -6.76
C GLU A 385 -14.42 5.70 -7.11
N TYR A 386 -13.65 4.97 -6.28
CA TYR A 386 -12.18 4.89 -6.39
C TYR A 386 -11.59 3.48 -6.13
N PRO A 387 -12.15 2.38 -6.65
CA PRO A 387 -11.70 1.03 -6.29
C PRO A 387 -10.24 0.77 -6.70
N ALA A 388 -9.88 1.06 -7.96
CA ALA A 388 -8.53 0.89 -8.47
C ALA A 388 -7.51 1.80 -7.76
N VAL A 389 -7.88 3.06 -7.47
CA VAL A 389 -6.98 4.04 -6.84
C VAL A 389 -6.67 3.64 -5.39
N VAL A 390 -7.67 3.13 -4.65
CA VAL A 390 -7.43 2.65 -3.28
C VAL A 390 -6.58 1.37 -3.29
N GLN A 391 -6.77 0.50 -4.27
CA GLN A 391 -5.90 -0.66 -4.46
C GLN A 391 -4.45 -0.24 -4.77
N GLU A 392 -4.25 0.75 -5.65
CA GLU A 392 -2.94 1.36 -5.95
C GLU A 392 -2.30 1.93 -4.68
N ILE A 393 -3.05 2.66 -3.85
CA ILE A 393 -2.56 3.18 -2.56
C ILE A 393 -2.15 2.05 -1.63
N CYS A 394 -2.99 1.02 -1.46
CA CYS A 394 -2.69 -0.09 -0.56
C CYS A 394 -1.47 -0.89 -1.02
N THR A 395 -1.33 -1.07 -2.34
CA THR A 395 -0.17 -1.69 -2.97
C THR A 395 1.09 -0.84 -2.73
N SER A 396 0.99 0.48 -2.92
CA SER A 396 2.09 1.43 -2.68
C SER A 396 2.51 1.54 -1.21
N LEU A 397 1.67 1.07 -0.29
CA LEU A 397 1.93 1.04 1.16
C LEU A 397 2.31 -0.36 1.65
N ASP A 398 2.65 -1.27 0.73
CA ASP A 398 3.09 -2.65 0.97
C ASP A 398 2.13 -3.49 1.81
N GLY A 399 0.85 -3.15 1.87
CA GLY A 399 -0.08 -3.84 2.78
C GLY A 399 0.23 -3.60 4.26
N ILE A 400 1.08 -2.65 4.64
CA ILE A 400 1.45 -2.37 6.03
C ILE A 400 0.26 -1.70 6.73
N PRO A 401 -0.38 -2.36 7.72
CA PRO A 401 -1.59 -1.85 8.37
C PRO A 401 -1.45 -0.43 8.88
N LEU A 402 -0.35 -0.11 9.58
CA LEU A 402 -0.14 1.23 10.11
C LEU A 402 -0.04 2.29 9.00
N ALA A 403 0.64 1.99 7.90
CA ALA A 403 0.78 2.92 6.79
C ALA A 403 -0.57 3.18 6.11
N ILE A 404 -1.36 2.12 5.92
CA ILE A 404 -2.72 2.18 5.39
C ILE A 404 -3.62 3.03 6.30
N GLU A 405 -3.59 2.82 7.61
CA GLU A 405 -4.37 3.61 8.58
C GLU A 405 -4.03 5.11 8.50
N LEU A 406 -2.74 5.43 8.33
CA LEU A 406 -2.26 6.80 8.22
C LEU A 406 -2.68 7.47 6.90
N ALA A 407 -2.69 6.72 5.79
CA ALA A 407 -3.17 7.21 4.50
C ALA A 407 -4.69 7.38 4.49
N ALA A 408 -5.45 6.40 5.00
CA ALA A 408 -6.90 6.48 5.10
C ALA A 408 -7.37 7.67 5.95
N ALA A 409 -6.62 8.02 7.01
CA ALA A 409 -6.89 9.21 7.81
C ALA A 409 -6.82 10.53 7.01
N ARG A 410 -6.18 10.55 5.84
CA ARG A 410 -6.03 11.74 4.97
C ARG A 410 -7.25 12.04 4.12
N VAL A 411 -8.18 11.08 3.97
CA VAL A 411 -9.42 11.25 3.21
C VAL A 411 -10.26 12.44 3.69
N ARG A 412 -10.12 12.84 4.97
CA ARG A 412 -10.74 14.06 5.51
C ARG A 412 -10.33 15.35 4.77
N SER A 413 -9.14 15.38 4.18
CA SER A 413 -8.50 16.59 3.64
C SER A 413 -8.06 16.46 2.19
N MET A 414 -8.12 15.27 1.61
CA MET A 414 -7.62 14.94 0.29
C MET A 414 -8.48 13.84 -0.34
N THR A 415 -8.63 13.86 -1.66
CA THR A 415 -9.24 12.74 -2.39
C THR A 415 -8.27 11.55 -2.45
N PRO A 416 -8.74 10.31 -2.66
CA PRO A 416 -7.86 9.15 -2.86
C PRO A 416 -6.84 9.37 -3.98
N VAL A 417 -7.26 9.98 -5.10
CA VAL A 417 -6.36 10.32 -6.22
C VAL A 417 -5.22 11.23 -5.75
N GLN A 418 -5.53 12.29 -4.98
CA GLN A 418 -4.52 13.20 -4.44
C GLN A 418 -3.59 12.55 -3.40
N ILE A 419 -4.09 11.53 -2.68
CA ILE A 419 -3.27 10.75 -1.75
C ILE A 419 -2.27 9.94 -2.57
N ARG A 420 -2.74 9.18 -3.57
CA ARG A 420 -1.91 8.38 -4.47
C ARG A 420 -0.82 9.22 -5.13
N ASP A 421 -1.18 10.32 -5.77
CA ASP A 421 -0.25 11.18 -6.53
C ASP A 421 0.82 11.84 -5.65
N ARG A 422 0.71 11.74 -4.32
CA ARG A 422 1.67 12.29 -3.36
C ARG A 422 2.40 11.22 -2.56
N LEU A 423 2.14 9.94 -2.81
CA LEU A 423 2.86 8.83 -2.17
C LEU A 423 4.33 8.77 -2.59
N ASP A 424 4.70 9.39 -3.70
CA ASP A 424 6.11 9.60 -4.10
C ASP A 424 6.88 10.46 -3.07
N GLN A 425 6.16 11.28 -2.30
CA GLN A 425 6.66 12.03 -1.14
C GLN A 425 6.06 11.49 0.16
N ARG A 426 5.88 10.17 0.28
CA ARG A 426 5.17 9.46 1.36
C ARG A 426 5.48 10.00 2.76
N PHE A 427 6.75 10.23 3.09
CA PHE A 427 7.13 10.73 4.41
C PHE A 427 6.66 12.15 4.67
N ARG A 428 6.54 13.01 3.65
CA ARG A 428 5.97 14.35 3.78
C ARG A 428 4.45 14.32 3.79
N LEU A 429 3.83 13.54 2.91
CA LEU A 429 2.36 13.41 2.83
C LEU A 429 1.77 12.94 4.17
N LEU A 430 2.41 11.95 4.79
CA LEU A 430 1.89 11.35 6.00
C LEU A 430 2.16 12.22 7.27
N THR A 431 2.96 13.31 7.20
CA THR A 431 3.29 14.22 8.34
C THR A 431 2.30 15.37 8.62
N GLY A 432 1.48 15.79 7.64
CA GLY A 432 0.67 17.02 7.72
C GLY A 432 -0.57 16.99 8.65
N GLY A 433 -0.59 16.22 9.73
CA GLY A 433 -1.79 15.94 10.56
C GLY A 433 -1.64 16.33 12.03
N SER A 434 -2.72 16.11 12.81
CA SER A 434 -2.82 16.32 14.27
C SER A 434 -1.57 15.89 15.07
N ARG A 435 -1.36 16.49 16.26
CA ARG A 435 -0.22 16.21 17.17
C ARG A 435 -0.01 14.71 17.43
N ALA A 436 -1.09 13.92 17.50
CA ALA A 436 -1.05 12.47 17.69
C ALA A 436 -0.56 11.67 16.44
N VAL A 437 -0.72 12.22 15.24
CA VAL A 437 -0.23 11.63 13.98
C VAL A 437 1.27 11.88 13.81
N ARG A 438 1.78 13.03 14.31
CA ARG A 438 3.21 13.36 14.32
C ARG A 438 4.03 12.45 15.25
N GLU A 439 3.49 12.10 16.42
CA GLU A 439 4.16 11.17 17.35
C GLU A 439 4.29 9.76 16.78
N ARG A 440 3.22 9.21 16.15
CA ARG A 440 3.24 7.89 15.50
C ARG A 440 4.10 7.84 14.23
N HIS A 441 4.30 8.98 13.58
CA HIS A 441 5.21 9.15 12.44
C HIS A 441 6.67 9.16 12.82
N GLN A 442 6.98 9.87 13.91
CA GLN A 442 8.28 9.79 14.54
C GLN A 442 8.58 8.31 14.83
N THR A 443 7.58 7.53 15.28
CA THR A 443 7.75 6.09 15.51
C THR A 443 8.10 5.29 14.25
N LEU A 444 7.49 5.52 13.08
CA LEU A 444 7.81 4.75 11.85
C LEU A 444 9.17 5.14 11.26
N ARG A 445 9.50 6.44 11.17
CA ARG A 445 10.83 6.87 10.68
C ARG A 445 11.92 6.52 11.69
N ASN A 446 11.69 6.68 12.99
CA ASN A 446 12.62 6.21 14.02
C ASN A 446 12.74 4.69 14.02
N ALA A 447 11.67 3.96 13.70
CA ALA A 447 11.73 2.50 13.58
C ALA A 447 12.63 2.05 12.42
N VAL A 448 12.56 2.71 11.26
CA VAL A 448 13.44 2.42 10.12
C VAL A 448 14.87 2.89 10.41
N GLN A 449 15.03 4.11 10.95
CA GLN A 449 16.33 4.66 11.34
C GLN A 449 17.03 3.76 12.36
N TRP A 450 16.32 3.29 13.39
CA TRP A 450 16.88 2.39 14.39
C TRP A 450 17.32 1.06 13.78
N SER A 451 16.50 0.45 12.91
CA SER A 451 16.91 -0.77 12.20
C SER A 451 18.12 -0.56 11.29
N TYR A 452 18.27 0.65 10.73
CA TYR A 452 19.45 1.04 9.96
C TYR A 452 20.68 1.26 10.85
N ASP A 453 20.53 1.88 12.02
CA ASP A 453 21.63 2.17 12.95
C ASP A 453 22.27 0.89 13.55
N HIS A 454 21.61 -0.27 13.42
CA HIS A 454 22.12 -1.59 13.84
C HIS A 454 22.83 -2.35 12.71
N LEU A 455 22.97 -1.74 11.53
CA LEU A 455 23.72 -2.31 10.42
C LEU A 455 25.21 -2.03 10.57
N THR A 456 26.02 -3.00 10.15
CA THR A 456 27.43 -2.76 9.88
C THR A 456 27.57 -1.80 8.69
N ASP A 457 28.72 -1.13 8.58
CA ASP A 457 28.96 -0.17 7.49
C ASP A 457 28.74 -0.79 6.10
N ASN A 458 29.19 -2.03 5.90
CA ASN A 458 29.02 -2.79 4.66
C ASN A 458 27.56 -3.16 4.38
N GLU A 459 26.80 -3.60 5.40
CA GLU A 459 25.36 -3.90 5.24
C GLU A 459 24.57 -2.63 4.90
N SER A 460 24.90 -1.53 5.57
CA SER A 460 24.26 -0.23 5.35
C SER A 460 24.55 0.29 3.93
N THR A 461 25.78 0.09 3.46
CA THR A 461 26.21 0.44 2.09
C THR A 461 25.47 -0.40 1.05
N VAL A 462 25.39 -1.72 1.23
CA VAL A 462 24.65 -2.59 0.29
C VAL A 462 23.15 -2.27 0.28
N LEU A 463 22.56 -1.97 1.43
CA LEU A 463 21.15 -1.56 1.52
C LEU A 463 20.88 -0.25 0.79
N ASP A 464 21.73 0.77 1.00
CA ASP A 464 21.66 2.06 0.32
C ASP A 464 21.85 1.91 -1.20
N ARG A 465 22.85 1.13 -1.64
CA ARG A 465 23.08 0.88 -3.07
C ARG A 465 21.95 0.11 -3.73
N ALA A 466 21.44 -0.95 -3.10
CA ALA A 466 20.34 -1.76 -3.65
C ALA A 466 19.02 -0.98 -3.77
N SER A 467 18.88 0.16 -3.10
CA SER A 467 17.67 0.99 -3.16
C SER A 467 17.32 1.53 -4.55
N VAL A 468 18.30 1.52 -5.49
CA VAL A 468 18.09 1.90 -6.90
C VAL A 468 17.19 0.94 -7.66
N PHE A 469 17.06 -0.32 -7.22
CA PHE A 469 16.20 -1.30 -7.86
C PHE A 469 14.72 -1.05 -7.51
N ALA A 470 13.87 -0.96 -8.53
CA ALA A 470 12.42 -0.85 -8.42
C ALA A 470 11.74 -2.15 -8.86
N GLY A 471 10.92 -2.75 -7.99
CA GLY A 471 10.27 -4.04 -8.29
C GLY A 471 11.14 -5.27 -7.98
N GLY A 472 12.22 -5.07 -7.22
CA GLY A 472 13.14 -6.14 -6.78
C GLY A 472 14.24 -6.43 -7.78
N PHE A 473 15.12 -7.37 -7.43
CA PHE A 473 16.34 -7.68 -8.16
C PHE A 473 16.80 -9.12 -7.90
N THR A 474 17.64 -9.65 -8.80
CA THR A 474 18.31 -10.95 -8.60
C THR A 474 19.64 -10.77 -7.86
N LEU A 475 20.23 -11.88 -7.39
CA LEU A 475 21.54 -11.82 -6.75
C LEU A 475 22.60 -11.26 -7.71
N GLU A 476 22.58 -11.71 -8.96
CA GLU A 476 23.54 -11.32 -10.00
C GLU A 476 23.43 -9.81 -10.30
N ALA A 477 22.22 -9.25 -10.25
CA ALA A 477 22.01 -7.81 -10.39
C ALA A 477 22.60 -7.05 -9.19
N ALA A 478 22.39 -7.55 -7.96
CA ALA A 478 22.96 -6.95 -6.76
C ALA A 478 24.50 -6.98 -6.78
N GLU A 479 25.11 -8.08 -7.22
CA GLU A 479 26.56 -8.19 -7.31
C GLU A 479 27.16 -7.15 -8.29
N GLN A 480 26.46 -6.85 -9.38
CA GLN A 480 26.94 -5.87 -10.37
C GLN A 480 26.75 -4.41 -9.93
N VAL A 481 25.69 -4.12 -9.18
CA VAL A 481 25.33 -2.73 -8.79
C VAL A 481 25.83 -2.35 -7.40
N CYS A 482 25.82 -3.29 -6.45
CA CYS A 482 26.14 -3.02 -5.06
C CYS A 482 27.62 -3.25 -4.69
N ALA A 483 28.38 -3.96 -5.53
CA ALA A 483 29.81 -4.14 -5.32
C ALA A 483 30.61 -2.86 -5.60
N GLY A 484 31.75 -2.70 -4.93
CA GLY A 484 32.67 -1.57 -5.12
C GLY A 484 33.07 -0.87 -3.83
N GLY A 485 34.18 -0.13 -3.88
CA GLY A 485 34.78 0.48 -2.69
C GLY A 485 35.30 -0.58 -1.73
N GLU A 486 34.76 -0.61 -0.50
CA GLU A 486 35.10 -1.58 0.54
C GLU A 486 34.26 -2.87 0.51
N VAL A 487 33.25 -2.94 -0.39
CA VAL A 487 32.39 -4.12 -0.55
C VAL A 487 32.87 -4.96 -1.74
N ASP A 488 33.38 -6.17 -1.46
CA ASP A 488 33.73 -7.16 -2.49
C ASP A 488 32.46 -7.80 -3.08
N SER A 489 32.47 -8.11 -4.38
CA SER A 489 31.38 -8.83 -5.06
C SER A 489 31.04 -10.16 -4.38
N PHE A 490 32.02 -10.90 -3.86
CA PHE A 490 31.79 -12.19 -3.20
C PHE A 490 31.10 -12.04 -1.83
N ASP A 491 31.23 -10.87 -1.19
CA ASP A 491 30.61 -10.59 0.10
C ASP A 491 29.16 -10.10 -0.04
N VAL A 492 28.74 -9.67 -1.24
CA VAL A 492 27.38 -9.13 -1.49
C VAL A 492 26.30 -10.16 -1.14
N PHE A 493 26.51 -11.44 -1.46
CA PHE A 493 25.56 -12.49 -1.10
C PHE A 493 25.33 -12.60 0.41
N ASP A 494 26.41 -12.69 1.19
CA ASP A 494 26.34 -12.81 2.66
C ASP A 494 25.70 -11.56 3.28
N LEU A 495 25.96 -10.38 2.71
CA LEU A 495 25.35 -9.12 3.15
C LEU A 495 23.84 -9.07 2.82
N ILE A 496 23.43 -9.50 1.62
CA ILE A 496 22.01 -9.60 1.25
C ILE A 496 21.29 -10.62 2.13
N ASP A 497 21.87 -11.79 2.41
CA ASP A 497 21.30 -12.79 3.31
C ASP A 497 21.14 -12.23 4.73
N SER A 498 22.14 -11.49 5.23
CA SER A 498 22.03 -10.79 6.51
C SER A 498 20.89 -9.76 6.51
N LEU A 499 20.75 -8.94 5.46
CA LEU A 499 19.66 -7.96 5.32
C LEU A 499 18.27 -8.63 5.24
N VAL A 500 18.17 -9.81 4.61
CA VAL A 500 16.95 -10.63 4.61
C VAL A 500 16.66 -11.16 6.02
N SER A 501 17.67 -11.65 6.73
CA SER A 501 17.52 -12.15 8.12
C SER A 501 17.01 -11.05 9.06
N LYS A 502 17.44 -9.81 8.83
CA LYS A 502 17.01 -8.59 9.54
C LYS A 502 15.68 -8.02 9.03
N SER A 503 15.02 -8.69 8.08
CA SER A 503 13.75 -8.27 7.45
C SER A 503 13.79 -6.88 6.80
N LEU A 504 14.97 -6.44 6.34
CA LEU A 504 15.14 -5.21 5.56
C LEU A 504 14.92 -5.46 4.07
N LEU A 505 15.16 -6.70 3.64
CA LEU A 505 14.82 -7.22 2.32
C LEU A 505 13.84 -8.39 2.44
N THR A 506 12.99 -8.53 1.42
CA THR A 506 12.07 -9.65 1.22
C THR A 506 12.64 -10.60 0.18
N VAL A 507 12.18 -11.85 0.21
CA VAL A 507 12.58 -12.87 -0.77
C VAL A 507 11.32 -13.47 -1.37
N THR A 508 11.22 -13.40 -2.69
CA THR A 508 10.14 -13.99 -3.47
C THR A 508 10.73 -15.00 -4.43
N ARG A 509 10.11 -16.18 -4.53
CA ARG A 509 10.49 -17.19 -5.52
C ARG A 509 9.59 -17.06 -6.74
N VAL A 510 10.19 -16.85 -7.91
CA VAL A 510 9.50 -16.74 -9.19
C VAL A 510 10.04 -17.85 -10.09
N GLY A 511 9.28 -18.93 -10.25
CA GLY A 511 9.74 -20.14 -10.94
C GLY A 511 10.97 -20.75 -10.23
N GLU A 512 12.06 -20.93 -10.98
CA GLU A 512 13.35 -21.40 -10.46
C GLU A 512 14.25 -20.26 -9.94
N SER A 513 13.84 -18.99 -10.09
CA SER A 513 14.63 -17.82 -9.71
C SER A 513 14.23 -17.25 -8.34
N VAL A 514 15.21 -16.68 -7.64
CA VAL A 514 15.02 -15.97 -6.37
C VAL A 514 15.14 -14.48 -6.64
N ARG A 515 14.14 -13.71 -6.22
CA ARG A 515 14.16 -12.25 -6.28
C ARG A 515 14.15 -11.66 -4.88
N TYR A 516 15.03 -10.71 -4.66
CA TYR A 516 15.09 -9.89 -3.47
C TYR A 516 14.26 -8.63 -3.70
N GLY A 517 13.50 -8.24 -2.70
CA GLY A 517 12.64 -7.06 -2.76
C GLY A 517 12.88 -6.15 -1.58
N PHE A 518 12.56 -4.88 -1.75
CA PHE A 518 12.41 -3.98 -0.62
C PHE A 518 10.96 -3.93 -0.18
N LEU A 519 10.77 -3.56 1.08
CA LEU A 519 9.56 -2.85 1.47
C LEU A 519 9.77 -1.39 1.06
N GLU A 520 8.82 -0.78 0.36
CA GLU A 520 8.97 0.57 -0.18
C GLU A 520 9.46 1.55 0.90
N THR A 521 8.92 1.46 2.10
CA THR A 521 9.33 2.33 3.22
C THR A 521 10.83 2.28 3.53
N ILE A 522 11.45 1.11 3.46
CA ILE A 522 12.90 0.92 3.63
C ILE A 522 13.64 1.39 2.38
N ARG A 523 13.09 1.11 1.19
CA ARG A 523 13.67 1.55 -0.09
C ARG A 523 13.82 3.07 -0.14
N ALA A 524 12.77 3.84 0.18
CA ALA A 524 12.87 5.30 0.14
C ALA A 524 13.82 5.85 1.19
N PHE A 525 13.85 5.26 2.39
CA PHE A 525 14.80 5.70 3.40
C PHE A 525 16.24 5.51 2.92
N SER A 526 16.54 4.35 2.34
CA SER A 526 17.87 4.01 1.83
C SER A 526 18.21 4.81 0.56
N ALA A 527 17.22 5.09 -0.30
CA ALA A 527 17.38 5.94 -1.48
C ALA A 527 17.61 7.42 -1.11
N GLU A 528 16.95 7.94 -0.08
CA GLU A 528 17.22 9.29 0.47
C GLU A 528 18.67 9.39 0.96
N ARG A 529 19.20 8.32 1.56
CA ARG A 529 20.58 8.26 2.03
C ARG A 529 21.59 8.14 0.89
N LEU A 530 21.34 7.26 -0.07
CA LEU A 530 22.16 7.13 -1.27
C LEU A 530 22.27 8.48 -1.99
N ALA A 531 21.14 9.16 -2.21
CA ALA A 531 21.10 10.47 -2.85
C ALA A 531 21.84 11.58 -2.09
N ALA A 532 22.07 11.43 -0.79
CA ALA A 532 22.88 12.35 0.01
C ALA A 532 24.38 12.01 -0.01
N GLY A 533 24.75 10.82 -0.50
CA GLY A 533 26.13 10.34 -0.60
C GLY A 533 26.80 10.70 -1.92
N GLU A 534 28.13 10.61 -1.95
CA GLU A 534 28.94 10.88 -3.15
C GLU A 534 28.84 9.74 -4.21
N GLU A 535 28.36 8.56 -3.81
CA GLU A 535 28.27 7.37 -4.66
C GLU A 535 26.99 7.30 -5.51
N ASP A 536 25.99 8.17 -5.27
CA ASP A 536 24.66 8.13 -5.94
C ASP A 536 24.78 8.00 -7.46
N LYS A 537 25.60 8.87 -8.07
CA LYS A 537 25.78 8.90 -9.52
C LYS A 537 26.42 7.60 -10.03
N THR A 538 27.43 7.08 -9.34
CA THR A 538 28.15 5.86 -9.75
C THR A 538 27.25 4.64 -9.69
N VAL A 539 26.48 4.51 -8.61
CA VAL A 539 25.58 3.36 -8.38
C VAL A 539 24.42 3.37 -9.37
N ARG A 540 23.79 4.53 -9.59
CA ARG A 540 22.70 4.66 -10.56
C ARG A 540 23.17 4.50 -12.01
N LEU A 541 24.41 4.89 -12.32
CA LEU A 541 25.02 4.60 -13.62
C LEU A 541 25.26 3.09 -13.81
N ALA A 542 25.76 2.40 -12.78
CA ALA A 542 25.93 0.94 -12.82
C ALA A 542 24.57 0.24 -13.03
N HIS A 543 23.52 0.68 -12.32
CA HIS A 543 22.15 0.22 -12.53
C HIS A 543 21.66 0.47 -13.96
N ALA A 544 21.85 1.67 -14.49
CA ALA A 544 21.43 2.00 -15.86
C ALA A 544 22.18 1.17 -16.91
N ASN A 545 23.48 0.93 -16.72
CA ASN A 545 24.28 0.09 -17.62
C ASN A 545 23.87 -1.37 -17.55
N LEU A 546 23.61 -1.92 -16.35
CA LEU A 546 23.10 -3.29 -16.18
C LEU A 546 21.83 -3.51 -17.00
N TYR A 547 20.85 -2.61 -16.86
CA TYR A 547 19.60 -2.75 -17.58
C TYR A 547 19.71 -2.43 -19.07
N ALA A 548 20.64 -1.56 -19.49
CA ALA A 548 21.00 -1.39 -20.91
C ALA A 548 21.62 -2.66 -21.52
N ASP A 549 22.50 -3.35 -20.78
CA ASP A 549 23.10 -4.62 -21.22
C ASP A 549 22.04 -5.72 -21.33
N GLN A 550 21.18 -5.87 -20.31
CA GLN A 550 20.05 -6.81 -20.37
C GLN A 550 19.05 -6.47 -21.48
N SER A 551 18.78 -5.18 -21.72
CA SER A 551 17.96 -4.70 -22.83
C SER A 551 18.52 -5.15 -24.18
N ASP A 552 19.83 -5.04 -24.41
CA ASP A 552 20.47 -5.48 -25.65
C ASP A 552 20.39 -6.99 -25.86
N GLU A 553 20.52 -7.78 -24.81
CA GLU A 553 20.37 -9.24 -24.86
C GLU A 553 18.92 -9.63 -25.17
N ASN A 554 17.96 -9.03 -24.47
CA ASN A 554 16.55 -9.33 -24.64
C ASN A 554 15.99 -8.82 -25.98
N PHE A 555 16.55 -7.75 -26.55
CA PHE A 555 16.21 -7.32 -27.90
C PHE A 555 16.54 -8.37 -28.96
N LYS A 556 17.65 -9.12 -28.77
CA LYS A 556 18.00 -10.25 -29.65
C LYS A 556 17.07 -11.44 -29.43
N LEU A 557 16.75 -11.77 -28.18
CA LEU A 557 15.81 -12.84 -27.85
C LEU A 557 14.41 -12.56 -28.40
N TRP A 558 13.97 -11.30 -28.34
CA TRP A 558 12.68 -10.89 -28.89
C TRP A 558 12.55 -11.13 -30.40
N ARG A 559 13.65 -10.96 -31.14
CA ARG A 559 13.74 -11.20 -32.60
C ARG A 559 14.23 -12.62 -32.92
N SER A 560 13.90 -13.58 -32.08
CA SER A 560 14.33 -15.00 -32.19
C SER A 560 13.19 -15.94 -31.78
N PRO A 561 13.35 -17.27 -31.91
CA PRO A 561 12.39 -18.26 -31.42
C PRO A 561 12.07 -18.13 -29.93
N GLU A 562 12.98 -17.56 -29.13
CA GLU A 562 12.84 -17.35 -27.68
C GLU A 562 12.05 -16.09 -27.30
N GLN A 563 11.28 -15.50 -28.22
CA GLN A 563 10.54 -14.24 -28.04
C GLN A 563 9.77 -14.11 -26.71
N MET A 564 9.11 -15.20 -26.26
CA MET A 564 8.36 -15.20 -25.00
C MET A 564 9.24 -14.91 -23.78
N GLN A 565 10.52 -15.28 -23.81
CA GLN A 565 11.46 -15.00 -22.71
C GLN A 565 11.69 -13.49 -22.56
N ALA A 566 11.86 -12.77 -23.67
CA ALA A 566 12.04 -11.32 -23.65
C ALA A 566 10.78 -10.60 -23.11
N HIS A 567 9.59 -11.08 -23.48
CA HIS A 567 8.33 -10.56 -22.95
C HIS A 567 8.15 -10.81 -21.46
N ASN A 568 8.51 -11.99 -20.97
CA ASN A 568 8.50 -12.30 -19.54
C ASN A 568 9.51 -11.44 -18.76
N TRP A 569 10.71 -11.24 -19.31
CA TRP A 569 11.71 -10.35 -18.73
C TRP A 569 11.20 -8.91 -18.64
N LEU A 570 10.57 -8.39 -19.70
CA LEU A 570 10.00 -7.05 -19.69
C LEU A 570 8.97 -6.88 -18.57
N ASP A 571 8.05 -7.85 -18.41
CA ASP A 571 7.03 -7.79 -17.38
C ASP A 571 7.62 -7.76 -15.97
N LEU A 572 8.75 -8.45 -15.76
CA LEU A 572 9.46 -8.50 -14.50
C LEU A 572 10.27 -7.22 -14.23
N GLU A 573 10.90 -6.65 -15.26
CA GLU A 573 11.90 -5.58 -15.10
C GLU A 573 11.41 -4.17 -15.49
N ILE A 574 10.16 -4.00 -15.93
CA ILE A 574 9.64 -2.70 -16.40
C ILE A 574 9.87 -1.55 -15.41
N ASN A 575 9.78 -1.80 -14.11
CA ASN A 575 10.01 -0.77 -13.08
C ASN A 575 11.50 -0.39 -13.00
N ASN A 576 12.39 -1.36 -13.07
CA ASN A 576 13.84 -1.12 -13.09
C ASN A 576 14.25 -0.39 -14.38
N LEU A 577 13.70 -0.79 -15.53
CA LEU A 577 13.92 -0.16 -16.84
C LEU A 577 13.46 1.30 -16.83
N ARG A 578 12.29 1.58 -16.25
CA ARG A 578 11.75 2.94 -16.09
C ARG A 578 12.68 3.82 -15.26
N ASP A 579 13.05 3.36 -14.07
CA ASP A 579 13.93 4.11 -13.16
C ASP A 579 15.32 4.33 -13.79
N ALA A 580 15.87 3.31 -14.45
CA ALA A 580 17.14 3.37 -15.18
C ALA A 580 17.11 4.38 -16.33
N PHE A 581 16.09 4.30 -17.20
CA PHE A 581 15.93 5.18 -18.36
C PHE A 581 15.78 6.64 -17.93
N HIS A 582 14.83 6.96 -17.06
CA HIS A 582 14.58 8.35 -16.67
C HIS A 582 15.75 8.95 -15.91
N TRP A 583 16.44 8.17 -15.06
CA TRP A 583 17.64 8.66 -14.40
C TRP A 583 18.76 8.96 -15.41
N ALA A 584 19.04 8.03 -16.34
CA ALA A 584 20.08 8.20 -17.35
C ALA A 584 19.78 9.40 -18.25
N ASN A 585 18.54 9.53 -18.74
CA ASN A 585 18.11 10.63 -19.59
C ASN A 585 18.21 11.99 -18.86
N ALA A 586 17.73 12.08 -17.62
CA ALA A 586 17.78 13.31 -16.83
C ALA A 586 19.21 13.77 -16.48
N ASN A 587 20.18 12.84 -16.44
CA ASN A 587 21.58 13.13 -16.12
C ASN A 587 22.49 13.25 -17.35
N GLY A 588 21.94 13.14 -18.56
CA GLY A 588 22.70 13.23 -19.81
C GLY A 588 23.58 12.01 -20.09
N GLU A 589 23.30 10.87 -19.47
CA GLU A 589 23.97 9.60 -19.73
C GLU A 589 23.31 8.94 -20.96
N VAL A 590 23.67 9.45 -22.15
CA VAL A 590 22.98 9.15 -23.42
C VAL A 590 23.05 7.68 -23.82
N ASP A 591 24.19 7.01 -23.61
CA ASP A 591 24.41 5.63 -24.04
C ASP A 591 23.43 4.62 -23.40
N PRO A 592 23.34 4.50 -22.05
CA PRO A 592 22.37 3.59 -21.44
C PRO A 592 20.93 3.98 -21.73
N ALA A 593 20.60 5.28 -21.76
CA ALA A 593 19.25 5.74 -22.09
C ALA A 593 18.83 5.35 -23.51
N ALA A 594 19.72 5.54 -24.50
CA ALA A 594 19.49 5.20 -25.89
C ALA A 594 19.37 3.69 -26.10
N ARG A 595 20.22 2.89 -25.44
CA ARG A 595 20.17 1.42 -25.50
C ARG A 595 18.85 0.90 -24.94
N ILE A 596 18.46 1.32 -23.73
CA ILE A 596 17.18 0.93 -23.09
C ILE A 596 15.98 1.32 -23.99
N ALA A 597 15.90 2.58 -24.42
CA ALA A 597 14.79 3.04 -25.25
C ALA A 597 14.71 2.31 -26.61
N SER A 598 15.85 2.04 -27.25
CA SER A 598 15.91 1.34 -28.53
C SER A 598 15.54 -0.15 -28.44
N SER A 599 15.79 -0.79 -27.30
CA SER A 599 15.54 -2.21 -27.12
C SER A 599 14.16 -2.53 -26.55
N VAL A 600 13.61 -1.61 -25.76
CA VAL A 600 12.35 -1.84 -25.01
C VAL A 600 11.14 -1.22 -25.70
N GLY A 601 11.31 -0.12 -26.46
CA GLY A 601 10.21 0.68 -27.00
C GLY A 601 9.14 -0.15 -27.70
N ASP A 602 9.53 -0.96 -28.68
CA ASP A 602 8.58 -1.80 -29.40
C ASP A 602 8.28 -3.13 -28.68
N LEU A 603 9.21 -3.74 -27.95
CA LEU A 603 8.91 -4.90 -27.08
C LEU A 603 7.70 -4.61 -26.16
N ALA A 604 7.63 -3.39 -25.64
CA ALA A 604 6.52 -2.90 -24.82
C ALA A 604 5.27 -2.58 -25.64
N ARG A 605 5.40 -1.97 -26.82
CA ARG A 605 4.28 -1.72 -27.73
C ARG A 605 3.58 -2.99 -28.19
N PHE A 606 4.33 -4.06 -28.50
CA PHE A 606 3.74 -5.35 -28.90
C PHE A 606 3.00 -6.05 -27.74
N ARG A 607 3.14 -5.54 -26.51
CA ARG A 607 2.35 -5.87 -25.31
C ARG A 607 1.34 -4.78 -24.92
N LEU A 608 1.10 -3.79 -25.78
CA LEU A 608 0.21 -2.65 -25.58
C LEU A 608 0.57 -1.81 -24.34
N ARG A 609 1.87 -1.64 -24.06
CA ARG A 609 2.39 -0.78 -22.99
C ARG A 609 2.98 0.51 -23.56
N ASP A 610 2.14 1.54 -23.65
CA ASP A 610 2.47 2.81 -24.34
C ASP A 610 3.60 3.63 -23.67
N GLU A 611 3.84 3.41 -22.38
CA GLU A 611 4.82 4.20 -21.61
C GLU A 611 6.24 4.09 -22.19
N ALA A 612 6.75 2.86 -22.34
CA ALA A 612 8.13 2.65 -22.77
C ALA A 612 8.34 2.96 -24.26
N ALA A 613 7.27 2.96 -25.07
CA ALA A 613 7.32 3.37 -26.47
C ALA A 613 7.66 4.86 -26.63
N ASN A 614 7.32 5.71 -25.64
CA ASN A 614 7.60 7.15 -25.69
C ASN A 614 9.05 7.50 -25.33
N TRP A 615 9.80 6.58 -24.72
CA TRP A 615 11.19 6.82 -24.32
C TRP A 615 12.11 7.11 -25.52
N ALA A 616 11.80 6.59 -26.70
CA ALA A 616 12.54 6.88 -27.91
C ALA A 616 12.48 8.38 -28.26
N GLU A 617 11.30 9.00 -28.24
CA GLU A 617 11.13 10.44 -28.51
C GLU A 617 11.84 11.31 -27.47
N GLU A 618 11.88 10.87 -26.20
CA GLU A 618 12.55 11.60 -25.13
C GLU A 618 14.09 11.66 -25.29
N VAL A 619 14.71 10.65 -25.92
CA VAL A 619 16.17 10.54 -26.03
C VAL A 619 16.71 10.77 -27.45
N VAL A 620 15.86 10.75 -28.49
CA VAL A 620 16.30 10.78 -29.90
C VAL A 620 17.15 11.99 -30.25
N GLU A 621 16.86 13.18 -29.71
CA GLU A 621 17.66 14.40 -29.98
C GLU A 621 19.06 14.32 -29.37
N SER A 622 19.17 13.77 -28.16
CA SER A 622 20.45 13.53 -27.48
C SER A 622 21.26 12.46 -28.22
N ALA A 623 20.60 11.37 -28.64
CA ALA A 623 21.20 10.30 -29.44
C ALA A 623 21.66 10.80 -30.81
N ARG A 624 20.88 11.66 -31.47
CA ARG A 624 21.22 12.32 -32.75
C ARG A 624 22.47 13.18 -32.59
N THR A 625 22.52 14.00 -31.55
CA THR A 625 23.68 14.86 -31.24
C THR A 625 24.93 14.04 -30.97
N ALA A 626 24.79 12.91 -30.27
CA ALA A 626 25.89 12.00 -29.96
C ALA A 626 26.28 11.07 -31.13
N ARG A 627 25.52 11.06 -32.24
CA ARG A 627 25.62 10.04 -33.31
C ARG A 627 25.64 8.62 -32.76
N HIS A 628 24.73 8.34 -31.84
CA HIS A 628 24.66 7.06 -31.15
C HIS A 628 24.36 5.91 -32.13
N PRO A 629 25.01 4.72 -32.03
CA PRO A 629 24.81 3.61 -32.96
C PRO A 629 23.34 3.16 -33.11
N ARG A 630 22.54 3.27 -32.04
CA ARG A 630 21.11 2.92 -32.03
C ARG A 630 20.16 3.95 -32.66
N LEU A 631 20.67 5.02 -33.29
CA LEU A 631 19.84 6.13 -33.77
C LEU A 631 18.77 5.70 -34.80
N ILE A 632 19.09 4.80 -35.73
CA ILE A 632 18.11 4.31 -36.72
C ILE A 632 16.93 3.61 -36.03
N ILE A 633 17.22 2.77 -35.03
CA ILE A 633 16.21 2.06 -34.25
C ILE A 633 15.33 3.05 -33.48
N LEU A 634 15.93 4.04 -32.81
CA LEU A 634 15.19 5.09 -32.10
C LEU A 634 14.29 5.92 -33.02
N LEU A 635 14.80 6.34 -34.18
CA LEU A 635 14.01 7.07 -35.19
C LEU A 635 12.86 6.22 -35.72
N THR A 636 13.12 4.93 -35.94
CA THR A 636 12.08 3.97 -36.33
C THR A 636 10.98 3.93 -35.28
N TRP A 637 11.31 3.78 -33.99
CA TRP A 637 10.33 3.79 -32.91
C TRP A 637 9.58 5.12 -32.74
N CYS A 638 10.24 6.25 -32.97
CA CYS A 638 9.57 7.55 -33.04
C CYS A 638 8.56 7.59 -34.19
N ALA A 639 8.92 7.04 -35.36
CA ALA A 639 8.01 6.92 -36.49
C ALA A 639 6.83 6.01 -36.15
N SER A 640 7.12 4.86 -35.56
CA SER A 640 6.15 3.86 -35.12
C SER A 640 5.12 4.47 -34.19
N THR A 641 5.55 5.12 -33.11
CA THR A 641 4.67 5.79 -32.13
C THR A 641 3.89 6.94 -32.75
N ALA A 642 4.53 7.75 -33.60
CA ALA A 642 3.87 8.87 -34.25
C ALA A 642 2.71 8.41 -35.14
N TRP A 643 2.90 7.39 -36.01
CA TRP A 643 1.80 6.93 -36.86
C TRP A 643 0.73 6.20 -36.06
N ALA A 644 1.10 5.47 -34.99
CA ALA A 644 0.17 4.81 -34.07
C ALA A 644 -0.80 5.80 -33.42
N MET A 645 -0.37 7.05 -33.25
CA MET A 645 -1.18 8.15 -32.70
C MET A 645 -1.80 9.05 -33.78
N GLY A 646 -1.65 8.71 -35.07
CA GLY A 646 -2.15 9.48 -36.20
C GLY A 646 -1.32 10.73 -36.56
N ARG A 647 -0.12 10.91 -35.98
CA ARG A 647 0.82 11.98 -36.34
C ARG A 647 1.62 11.62 -37.59
N PHE A 648 0.92 11.49 -38.72
CA PHE A 648 1.51 10.98 -39.98
C PHE A 648 2.69 11.82 -40.50
N GLU A 649 2.66 13.15 -40.34
CA GLU A 649 3.77 14.03 -40.75
C GLU A 649 5.04 13.78 -39.93
N ASP A 650 4.91 13.62 -38.60
CA ASP A 650 6.04 13.28 -37.73
C ASP A 650 6.56 11.88 -38.05
N ALA A 651 5.66 10.91 -38.28
CA ALA A 651 6.02 9.55 -38.64
C ALA A 651 6.81 9.49 -39.95
N GLN A 652 6.34 10.22 -40.96
CA GLN A 652 7.04 10.32 -42.24
C GLN A 652 8.44 10.92 -42.05
N ARG A 653 8.56 12.03 -41.31
CA ARG A 653 9.85 12.69 -41.05
C ARG A 653 10.84 11.73 -40.38
N PHE A 654 10.44 11.06 -39.30
CA PHE A 654 11.32 10.15 -38.57
C PHE A 654 11.69 8.91 -39.41
N GLY A 655 10.74 8.33 -40.14
CA GLY A 655 10.97 7.18 -41.00
C GLY A 655 11.92 7.50 -42.17
N GLU A 656 11.73 8.63 -42.85
CA GLU A 656 12.63 9.08 -43.92
C GLU A 656 14.04 9.36 -43.40
N GLU A 657 14.17 9.94 -42.20
CA GLU A 657 15.46 10.15 -41.55
C GLU A 657 16.14 8.80 -41.25
N ALA A 658 15.43 7.85 -40.65
CA ALA A 658 15.96 6.51 -40.34
C ALA A 658 16.50 5.81 -41.60
N LEU A 659 15.73 5.81 -42.69
CA LEU A 659 16.14 5.19 -43.95
C LEU A 659 17.33 5.91 -44.61
N SER A 660 17.43 7.24 -44.45
CA SER A 660 18.56 8.02 -45.00
C SER A 660 19.91 7.68 -44.36
N LEU A 661 19.89 7.03 -43.19
CA LEU A 661 21.08 6.67 -42.42
C LEU A 661 21.55 5.23 -42.65
N LEU A 662 20.81 4.40 -43.40
CA LEU A 662 21.11 2.97 -43.58
C LEU A 662 22.48 2.69 -44.22
N ASP A 663 22.96 3.60 -45.07
CA ASP A 663 24.26 3.46 -45.75
C ASP A 663 25.46 3.97 -44.90
N ASP A 664 25.23 4.45 -43.68
CA ASP A 664 26.27 4.96 -42.78
C ASP A 664 26.66 3.90 -41.74
N ASP A 665 27.88 3.36 -41.87
CA ASP A 665 28.47 2.33 -41.01
C ASP A 665 28.57 2.70 -39.52
N THR A 666 28.29 3.97 -39.15
CA THR A 666 28.21 4.41 -37.75
C THR A 666 27.02 3.79 -37.02
N PHE A 667 25.93 3.54 -37.74
CA PHE A 667 24.64 3.17 -37.16
C PHE A 667 24.35 1.69 -37.37
N GLU A 668 23.68 1.08 -36.38
CA GLU A 668 23.21 -0.30 -36.51
C GLU A 668 22.03 -0.34 -37.49
N PRO A 669 22.12 -1.14 -38.57
CA PRO A 669 21.09 -1.15 -39.60
C PRO A 669 19.79 -1.76 -39.06
N PHE A 670 18.69 -1.05 -39.28
CA PHE A 670 17.35 -1.48 -38.88
C PHE A 670 16.31 -0.94 -39.87
N VAL A 671 15.45 -1.81 -40.39
CA VAL A 671 14.67 -1.54 -41.61
C VAL A 671 13.17 -1.42 -41.40
N TRP A 672 12.68 -1.50 -40.17
CA TRP A 672 11.23 -1.47 -39.93
C TRP A 672 10.59 -0.12 -40.28
N ALA A 673 11.38 0.95 -40.42
CA ALA A 673 10.91 2.23 -40.94
C ALA A 673 10.27 2.13 -42.34
N TYR A 674 10.61 1.11 -43.15
CA TYR A 674 9.89 0.84 -44.40
C TYR A 674 8.42 0.47 -44.14
N GLY A 675 8.15 -0.31 -43.09
CA GLY A 675 6.81 -0.68 -42.65
C GLY A 675 6.03 0.53 -42.14
N ASP A 676 6.65 1.37 -41.29
CA ASP A 676 6.00 2.59 -40.79
C ASP A 676 5.60 3.52 -41.94
N LEU A 677 6.50 3.76 -42.90
CA LEU A 677 6.21 4.59 -44.08
C LEU A 677 5.16 3.95 -45.00
N ALA A 678 5.12 2.63 -45.10
CA ALA A 678 4.09 1.92 -45.84
C ALA A 678 2.70 2.10 -45.19
N PHE A 679 2.61 2.01 -43.87
CA PHE A 679 1.36 2.30 -43.15
C PHE A 679 0.96 3.77 -43.29
N VAL A 680 1.91 4.71 -43.22
CA VAL A 680 1.64 6.14 -43.48
C VAL A 680 1.09 6.34 -44.89
N ALA A 681 1.67 5.72 -45.92
CA ALA A 681 1.20 5.82 -47.30
C ALA A 681 -0.25 5.32 -47.46
N ILE A 682 -0.60 4.20 -46.80
CA ILE A 682 -1.96 3.65 -46.80
C ILE A 682 -2.93 4.59 -46.08
N TYR A 683 -2.65 4.94 -44.83
CA TYR A 683 -3.64 5.62 -43.98
C TYR A 683 -3.73 7.13 -44.19
N SER A 684 -2.66 7.78 -44.66
CA SER A 684 -2.67 9.22 -44.92
C SER A 684 -3.06 9.58 -46.35
N ALA A 685 -2.76 8.71 -47.33
CA ALA A 685 -2.89 9.05 -48.76
C ALA A 685 -3.60 7.98 -49.59
N GLY A 686 -3.93 6.81 -49.02
CA GLY A 686 -4.49 5.68 -49.77
C GLY A 686 -3.55 5.09 -50.82
N ASP A 687 -2.25 5.36 -50.75
CA ASP A 687 -1.26 4.98 -51.77
C ASP A 687 -0.70 3.58 -51.50
N ILE A 688 -1.50 2.57 -51.87
CA ILE A 688 -1.18 1.15 -51.71
C ILE A 688 0.04 0.76 -52.56
N ASP A 689 0.17 1.30 -53.77
CA ASP A 689 1.30 0.98 -54.66
C ASP A 689 2.62 1.43 -54.02
N LYS A 690 2.63 2.62 -53.40
CA LYS A 690 3.81 3.11 -52.68
C LYS A 690 4.15 2.24 -51.46
N ALA A 691 3.14 1.81 -50.72
CA ALA A 691 3.33 0.90 -49.58
C ALA A 691 3.95 -0.43 -50.01
N ILE A 692 3.48 -1.02 -51.11
CA ILE A 692 4.02 -2.26 -51.68
C ILE A 692 5.49 -2.07 -52.11
N GLU A 693 5.82 -0.95 -52.76
CA GLU A 693 7.19 -0.62 -53.16
C GLU A 693 8.13 -0.54 -51.94
N LEU A 694 7.73 0.21 -50.91
CA LEU A 694 8.53 0.37 -49.68
C LEU A 694 8.80 -0.97 -49.00
N LEU A 695 7.76 -1.78 -48.80
CA LEU A 695 7.88 -3.09 -48.17
C LEU A 695 8.71 -4.07 -49.00
N SER A 696 8.62 -4.00 -50.34
CA SER A 696 9.45 -4.82 -51.23
C SER A 696 10.94 -4.48 -51.07
N VAL A 697 11.29 -3.19 -51.00
CA VAL A 697 12.67 -2.75 -50.80
C VAL A 697 13.17 -3.15 -49.41
N GLY A 698 12.35 -2.97 -48.38
CA GLY A 698 12.68 -3.39 -47.01
C GLY A 698 12.93 -4.90 -46.90
N ALA A 699 12.11 -5.72 -47.56
CA ALA A 699 12.22 -7.18 -47.56
C ALA A 699 13.50 -7.72 -48.23
N GLU A 700 14.09 -6.96 -49.16
CA GLU A 700 15.35 -7.32 -49.83
C GLU A 700 16.58 -6.90 -49.03
N HIS A 701 16.42 -6.06 -48.01
CA HIS A 701 17.54 -5.55 -47.23
C HIS A 701 18.11 -6.63 -46.28
N PRO A 702 19.45 -6.81 -46.18
CA PRO A 702 20.05 -7.85 -45.33
C PRO A 702 19.65 -7.78 -43.85
N ALA A 703 19.35 -6.60 -43.33
CA ALA A 703 18.89 -6.43 -41.94
C ALA A 703 17.51 -7.05 -41.65
N ASP A 704 16.69 -7.30 -42.69
CA ASP A 704 15.41 -8.01 -42.56
C ASP A 704 15.61 -9.51 -42.37
N GLU A 705 16.79 -10.08 -42.65
CA GLU A 705 16.99 -11.53 -42.54
C GLU A 705 16.83 -12.08 -41.11
N VAL A 706 16.96 -11.21 -40.11
CA VAL A 706 16.87 -11.56 -38.68
C VAL A 706 15.46 -11.99 -38.30
N ASP A 707 14.44 -11.23 -38.70
CA ASP A 707 13.04 -11.48 -38.31
C ASP A 707 12.07 -11.59 -39.49
N ARG A 708 12.50 -11.23 -40.70
CA ARG A 708 11.72 -11.24 -41.96
C ARG A 708 10.46 -10.41 -41.89
N MET A 709 10.41 -9.39 -41.03
CA MET A 709 9.18 -8.69 -40.73
C MET A 709 8.71 -7.80 -41.90
N MET A 710 9.62 -7.19 -42.67
CA MET A 710 9.27 -6.45 -43.89
C MET A 710 8.75 -7.38 -44.98
N MET A 711 9.36 -8.57 -45.14
CA MET A 711 8.88 -9.60 -46.05
C MET A 711 7.46 -10.07 -45.71
N VAL A 712 7.16 -10.23 -44.43
CA VAL A 712 5.83 -10.63 -43.96
C VAL A 712 4.80 -9.51 -44.14
N PHE A 713 5.14 -8.27 -43.82
CA PHE A 713 4.23 -7.15 -44.08
C PHE A 713 3.99 -6.94 -45.57
N HIS A 714 4.99 -7.18 -46.43
CA HIS A 714 4.79 -7.15 -47.89
C HIS A 714 3.73 -8.17 -48.33
N LEU A 715 3.81 -9.42 -47.85
CA LEU A 715 2.79 -10.45 -48.11
C LEU A 715 1.42 -10.04 -47.56
N TYR A 716 1.37 -9.53 -46.33
CA TYR A 716 0.13 -9.13 -45.66
C TYR A 716 -0.60 -8.01 -46.41
N ILE A 717 0.12 -6.97 -46.85
CA ILE A 717 -0.46 -5.87 -47.62
C ILE A 717 -0.93 -6.36 -48.99
N LEU A 718 -0.16 -7.20 -49.70
CA LEU A 718 -0.62 -7.80 -50.96
C LEU A 718 -1.93 -8.60 -50.78
N ALA A 719 -2.02 -9.39 -49.71
CA ALA A 719 -3.19 -10.22 -49.44
C ALA A 719 -4.43 -9.38 -49.09
N THR A 720 -4.25 -8.28 -48.36
CA THR A 720 -5.37 -7.48 -47.84
C THR A 720 -5.76 -6.29 -48.71
N ALA A 721 -4.89 -5.85 -49.62
CA ALA A 721 -5.10 -4.68 -50.48
C ALA A 721 -5.57 -5.04 -51.91
N GLY A 722 -6.22 -6.19 -52.09
CA GLY A 722 -6.80 -6.58 -53.39
C GLY A 722 -5.81 -7.20 -54.39
N HIS A 723 -4.63 -7.65 -53.92
CA HIS A 723 -3.64 -8.36 -54.74
C HIS A 723 -3.50 -9.83 -54.33
N ALA A 724 -4.60 -10.49 -53.96
CA ALA A 724 -4.63 -11.87 -53.46
C ALA A 724 -3.92 -12.88 -54.37
N GLU A 725 -4.04 -12.75 -55.70
CA GLU A 725 -3.32 -13.61 -56.66
C GLU A 725 -1.79 -13.47 -56.53
N LYS A 726 -1.28 -12.24 -56.39
CA LYS A 726 0.16 -12.00 -56.18
C LYS A 726 0.62 -12.53 -54.82
N ALA A 727 -0.19 -12.32 -53.78
CA ALA A 727 0.08 -12.83 -52.45
C ALA A 727 0.18 -14.35 -52.44
N ALA A 728 -0.78 -15.05 -53.08
CA ALA A 728 -0.79 -16.50 -53.19
C ALA A 728 0.45 -17.08 -53.90
N LEU A 729 1.03 -16.35 -54.85
CA LEU A 729 2.25 -16.80 -55.56
C LEU A 729 3.50 -16.79 -54.67
N ILE A 730 3.59 -15.92 -53.68
CA ILE A 730 4.76 -15.78 -52.81
C ILE A 730 4.54 -16.37 -51.41
N ALA A 731 3.29 -16.63 -51.02
CA ALA A 731 2.92 -17.03 -49.66
C ALA A 731 3.70 -18.25 -49.14
N ASP A 732 3.81 -19.32 -49.93
CA ASP A 732 4.49 -20.55 -49.51
C ASP A 732 6.01 -20.34 -49.31
N ASP A 733 6.65 -19.49 -50.13
CA ASP A 733 8.07 -19.14 -49.99
C ASP A 733 8.31 -18.26 -48.76
N VAL A 734 7.43 -17.28 -48.53
CA VAL A 734 7.48 -16.40 -47.36
C VAL A 734 7.29 -17.19 -46.06
N VAL A 735 6.25 -18.03 -45.98
CA VAL A 735 5.99 -18.88 -44.81
C VAL A 735 7.19 -19.77 -44.51
N LYS A 736 7.76 -20.43 -45.53
CA LYS A 736 8.96 -21.24 -45.34
C LYS A 736 10.14 -20.44 -44.77
N LYS A 737 10.40 -19.24 -45.29
CA LYS A 737 11.52 -18.40 -44.83
C LYS A 737 11.33 -17.89 -43.40
N VAL A 738 10.10 -17.61 -42.98
CA VAL A 738 9.85 -17.19 -41.59
C VAL A 738 9.83 -18.38 -40.63
N ASP A 739 9.39 -19.55 -41.06
CA ASP A 739 9.53 -20.79 -40.29
C ASP A 739 11.01 -21.15 -40.09
N ASP A 740 11.84 -20.97 -41.12
CA ASP A 740 13.29 -21.16 -41.04
C ASP A 740 13.95 -20.14 -40.09
N ALA A 741 13.43 -18.90 -40.01
CA ALA A 741 13.88 -17.88 -39.05
C ALA A 741 13.37 -18.15 -37.62
N GLY A 742 12.20 -18.77 -37.49
CA GLY A 742 11.62 -19.23 -36.24
C GLY A 742 11.04 -18.15 -35.33
N VAL A 743 10.93 -16.90 -35.80
CA VAL A 743 10.44 -15.76 -34.98
C VAL A 743 8.90 -15.80 -34.89
N PRO A 744 8.30 -16.00 -33.70
CA PRO A 744 6.86 -16.29 -33.60
C PRO A 744 5.94 -15.19 -34.15
N MET A 745 6.24 -13.90 -33.89
CA MET A 745 5.43 -12.80 -34.43
C MET A 745 5.40 -12.79 -35.97
N SER A 746 6.51 -13.09 -36.62
CA SER A 746 6.61 -13.14 -38.09
C SER A 746 5.88 -14.35 -38.65
N ILE A 747 5.99 -15.51 -37.99
CA ILE A 747 5.22 -16.71 -38.33
C ILE A 747 3.72 -16.43 -38.23
N ALA A 748 3.26 -15.86 -37.11
CA ALA A 748 1.86 -15.56 -36.88
C ALA A 748 1.25 -14.70 -38.00
N VAL A 749 1.93 -13.61 -38.38
CA VAL A 749 1.46 -12.71 -39.44
C VAL A 749 1.60 -13.33 -40.83
N ALA A 750 2.65 -14.13 -41.10
CA ALA A 750 2.79 -14.80 -42.39
C ALA A 750 1.67 -15.80 -42.65
N HIS A 751 1.30 -16.59 -41.64
CA HIS A 751 0.16 -17.51 -41.72
C HIS A 751 -1.15 -16.74 -41.88
N ALA A 752 -1.37 -15.67 -41.11
CA ALA A 752 -2.54 -14.82 -41.30
C ALA A 752 -2.60 -14.22 -42.72
N ALA A 753 -1.47 -13.79 -43.27
CA ALA A 753 -1.39 -13.23 -44.62
C ALA A 753 -1.65 -14.30 -45.70
N ARG A 754 -1.17 -15.53 -45.51
CA ARG A 754 -1.50 -16.68 -46.37
C ARG A 754 -2.98 -17.00 -46.32
N GLY A 755 -3.58 -17.01 -45.12
CA GLY A 755 -5.03 -17.18 -44.94
C GLY A 755 -5.82 -16.11 -45.71
N ALA A 756 -5.42 -14.84 -45.60
CA ALA A 756 -6.04 -13.75 -46.34
C ALA A 756 -5.91 -13.90 -47.86
N ALA A 757 -4.78 -14.42 -48.37
CA ALA A 757 -4.57 -14.62 -49.80
C ALA A 757 -5.47 -15.73 -50.40
N ILE A 758 -5.91 -16.69 -49.60
CA ILE A 758 -6.73 -17.83 -50.05
C ILE A 758 -8.19 -17.75 -49.57
N GLU A 759 -8.56 -16.78 -48.74
CA GLU A 759 -9.86 -16.67 -48.07
C GLU A 759 -11.06 -16.82 -49.01
N GLU A 760 -11.01 -16.21 -50.20
CA GLU A 760 -12.09 -16.27 -51.17
C GLU A 760 -12.22 -17.64 -51.87
N ASN A 761 -11.09 -18.35 -52.02
CA ASN A 761 -11.00 -19.58 -52.80
C ASN A 761 -11.12 -20.84 -51.91
N ASP A 762 -10.57 -20.79 -50.70
CA ASP A 762 -10.53 -21.88 -49.73
C ASP A 762 -10.69 -21.36 -48.30
N PRO A 763 -11.93 -21.01 -47.90
CA PRO A 763 -12.20 -20.44 -46.58
C PRO A 763 -11.95 -21.42 -45.43
N GLU A 764 -12.02 -22.73 -45.67
CA GLU A 764 -11.72 -23.73 -44.62
C GLU A 764 -10.22 -23.76 -44.30
N THR A 765 -9.36 -23.72 -45.31
CA THR A 765 -7.92 -23.62 -45.08
C THR A 765 -7.54 -22.25 -44.51
N ALA A 766 -8.13 -21.15 -45.01
CA ALA A 766 -7.89 -19.81 -44.46
C ALA A 766 -8.21 -19.74 -42.97
N LEU A 767 -9.28 -20.40 -42.52
CA LEU A 767 -9.65 -20.46 -41.11
C LEU A 767 -8.53 -21.09 -40.26
N ARG A 768 -7.98 -22.22 -40.70
CA ARG A 768 -6.88 -22.91 -40.00
C ARG A 768 -5.61 -22.06 -39.94
N GLU A 769 -5.33 -21.31 -41.00
CA GLU A 769 -4.18 -20.39 -41.05
C GLU A 769 -4.33 -19.26 -40.03
N TYR A 770 -5.52 -18.66 -39.91
CA TYR A 770 -5.80 -17.63 -38.89
C TYR A 770 -5.76 -18.19 -37.46
N GLU A 771 -6.36 -19.38 -37.23
CA GLU A 771 -6.32 -20.06 -35.93
C GLU A 771 -4.89 -20.36 -35.49
N PHE A 772 -4.06 -20.89 -36.40
CA PHE A 772 -2.65 -21.13 -36.14
C PHE A 772 -1.90 -19.84 -35.84
N GLY A 773 -2.12 -18.78 -36.62
CA GLY A 773 -1.48 -17.49 -36.39
C GLY A 773 -1.79 -16.90 -35.01
N ILE A 774 -3.04 -16.98 -34.55
CA ILE A 774 -3.45 -16.55 -33.20
C ILE A 774 -2.81 -17.42 -32.13
N GLU A 775 -2.78 -18.75 -32.32
CA GLU A 775 -2.15 -19.66 -31.36
C GLU A 775 -0.67 -19.33 -31.18
N VAL A 776 0.07 -19.14 -32.27
CA VAL A 776 1.49 -18.76 -32.25
C VAL A 776 1.69 -17.41 -31.58
N ALA A 777 0.90 -16.39 -31.93
CA ALA A 777 0.98 -15.07 -31.32
C ALA A 777 0.72 -15.13 -29.80
N SER A 778 -0.26 -15.93 -29.37
CA SER A 778 -0.64 -16.07 -27.97
C SER A 778 0.41 -16.80 -27.14
N GLN A 779 0.99 -17.88 -27.68
CA GLN A 779 2.08 -18.61 -27.02
C GLN A 779 3.34 -17.74 -26.87
N ALA A 780 3.57 -16.82 -27.80
CA ALA A 780 4.68 -15.88 -27.76
C ALA A 780 4.39 -14.62 -26.93
N GLY A 781 3.15 -14.40 -26.50
CA GLY A 781 2.73 -13.16 -25.84
C GLY A 781 2.73 -11.94 -26.76
N ALA A 782 2.66 -12.13 -28.08
CA ALA A 782 2.66 -11.06 -29.08
C ALA A 782 1.26 -10.45 -29.24
N THR A 783 0.79 -9.79 -28.19
CA THR A 783 -0.59 -9.28 -28.05
C THR A 783 -1.05 -8.39 -29.21
N PHE A 784 -0.18 -7.50 -29.71
CA PHE A 784 -0.49 -6.67 -30.87
C PHE A 784 -0.75 -7.50 -32.14
N MET A 785 -0.09 -8.65 -32.33
CA MET A 785 -0.39 -9.50 -33.49
C MET A 785 -1.75 -10.17 -33.36
N GLU A 786 -2.19 -10.50 -32.14
CA GLU A 786 -3.55 -10.99 -31.92
C GLU A 786 -4.61 -9.96 -32.34
N THR A 787 -4.39 -8.66 -32.06
CA THR A 787 -5.33 -7.60 -32.46
C THR A 787 -5.43 -7.43 -33.97
N LEU A 788 -4.38 -7.80 -34.72
CA LEU A 788 -4.36 -7.79 -36.18
C LEU A 788 -5.11 -9.00 -36.79
N ILE A 789 -4.97 -10.19 -36.19
CA ILE A 789 -5.47 -11.45 -36.75
C ILE A 789 -6.91 -11.76 -36.29
N ALA A 790 -7.25 -11.51 -35.03
CA ALA A 790 -8.56 -11.84 -34.45
C ALA A 790 -9.75 -11.22 -35.20
N PRO A 791 -9.71 -9.95 -35.67
CA PRO A 791 -10.79 -9.39 -36.47
C PRO A 791 -11.03 -10.14 -37.78
N LYS A 792 -9.98 -10.65 -38.42
CA LYS A 792 -10.07 -11.43 -39.67
C LYS A 792 -10.72 -12.79 -39.42
N LEU A 793 -10.29 -13.49 -38.37
CA LEU A 793 -10.88 -14.75 -37.95
C LEU A 793 -12.39 -14.59 -37.69
N ALA A 794 -12.78 -13.58 -36.91
CA ALA A 794 -14.17 -13.32 -36.59
C ALA A 794 -15.00 -12.94 -37.85
N ALA A 795 -14.43 -12.14 -38.76
CA ALA A 795 -15.07 -11.80 -40.02
C ALA A 795 -15.31 -13.02 -40.92
N LEU A 796 -14.37 -13.97 -40.93
CA LEU A 796 -14.49 -15.22 -41.70
C LEU A 796 -15.58 -16.14 -41.12
N HIS A 797 -15.66 -16.30 -39.79
CA HIS A 797 -16.78 -17.01 -39.16
C HIS A 797 -18.13 -16.39 -39.51
N ALA A 798 -18.20 -15.06 -39.58
CA ALA A 798 -19.39 -14.34 -40.01
C ALA A 798 -19.71 -14.52 -41.51
N LYS A 799 -18.72 -14.79 -42.37
CA LYS A 799 -18.95 -15.20 -43.77
C LYS A 799 -19.45 -16.64 -43.86
N GLY A 800 -18.97 -17.53 -42.99
CA GLY A 800 -19.40 -18.93 -42.87
C GLY A 800 -20.79 -19.15 -42.27
N GLY A 801 -21.44 -18.10 -41.76
CA GLY A 801 -22.80 -18.14 -41.20
C GLY A 801 -22.86 -18.41 -39.69
N ASP A 802 -21.71 -18.44 -39.00
CA ASP A 802 -21.65 -18.58 -37.54
C ASP A 802 -21.50 -17.22 -36.87
N ALA A 803 -22.61 -16.45 -36.87
CA ALA A 803 -22.64 -15.11 -36.30
C ALA A 803 -22.38 -15.11 -34.78
N LYS A 804 -22.75 -16.19 -34.07
CA LYS A 804 -22.51 -16.34 -32.63
C LYS A 804 -21.01 -16.44 -32.35
N LEU A 805 -20.31 -17.34 -33.03
CA LEU A 805 -18.89 -17.56 -32.80
C LEU A 805 -18.05 -16.33 -33.20
N ALA A 806 -18.48 -15.60 -34.24
CA ALA A 806 -17.90 -14.30 -34.58
C ALA A 806 -18.07 -13.26 -33.45
N LEU A 807 -19.27 -13.14 -32.87
CA LEU A 807 -19.55 -12.22 -31.76
C LEU A 807 -18.78 -12.62 -30.48
N GLU A 808 -18.71 -13.90 -30.14
CA GLU A 808 -17.90 -14.41 -29.00
C GLU A 808 -16.40 -14.11 -29.21
N GLY A 809 -15.92 -14.20 -30.46
CA GLY A 809 -14.56 -13.79 -30.82
C GLY A 809 -14.30 -12.30 -30.57
N PHE A 810 -15.23 -11.43 -31.00
CA PHE A 810 -15.15 -9.99 -30.75
C PHE A 810 -15.27 -9.64 -29.26
N GLU A 811 -16.13 -10.32 -28.49
CA GLU A 811 -16.26 -10.12 -27.05
C GLU A 811 -14.92 -10.40 -26.35
N ARG A 812 -14.29 -11.54 -26.63
CA ARG A 812 -12.98 -11.90 -26.06
C ARG A 812 -11.91 -10.87 -26.42
N MET A 813 -11.84 -10.48 -27.70
CA MET A 813 -10.85 -9.53 -28.19
C MET A 813 -11.06 -8.12 -27.60
N LEU A 814 -12.30 -7.61 -27.55
CA LEU A 814 -12.61 -6.30 -26.97
C LEU A 814 -12.39 -6.27 -25.46
N THR A 815 -12.67 -7.38 -24.77
CA THR A 815 -12.39 -7.50 -23.33
C THR A 815 -10.89 -7.51 -23.05
N ALA A 816 -10.11 -8.19 -23.89
CA ALA A 816 -8.67 -8.28 -23.70
C ALA A 816 -7.94 -7.00 -24.13
N TYR A 817 -8.35 -6.37 -25.22
CA TYR A 817 -7.57 -5.35 -25.93
C TYR A 817 -8.35 -4.10 -26.35
N GLY A 818 -9.63 -3.99 -26.00
CA GLY A 818 -10.49 -2.90 -26.48
C GLY A 818 -10.07 -1.50 -26.03
N ASP A 819 -9.33 -1.39 -24.93
CA ASP A 819 -8.83 -0.12 -24.40
C ASP A 819 -7.50 0.35 -25.03
N THR A 820 -6.95 -0.40 -26.00
CA THR A 820 -5.71 0.00 -26.69
C THR A 820 -5.86 1.34 -27.41
N THR A 821 -4.83 2.19 -27.29
CA THR A 821 -4.77 3.49 -27.98
C THR A 821 -4.15 3.40 -29.38
N ASP A 822 -3.64 2.23 -29.76
CA ASP A 822 -3.00 1.99 -31.06
C ASP A 822 -4.02 2.09 -32.22
N MET A 823 -3.78 3.03 -33.13
CA MET A 823 -4.71 3.32 -34.22
C MET A 823 -4.93 2.16 -35.18
N ALA A 824 -3.89 1.38 -35.54
CA ALA A 824 -4.05 0.24 -36.44
C ALA A 824 -4.98 -0.82 -35.84
N SER A 825 -4.77 -1.15 -34.57
CA SER A 825 -5.58 -2.10 -33.83
C SER A 825 -7.03 -1.61 -33.77
N VAL A 826 -7.23 -0.35 -33.35
CA VAL A 826 -8.55 0.28 -33.23
C VAL A 826 -9.33 0.24 -34.54
N VAL A 827 -8.66 0.53 -35.64
CA VAL A 827 -9.26 0.61 -36.97
C VAL A 827 -9.58 -0.78 -37.49
N ALA A 828 -8.66 -1.74 -37.33
CA ALA A 828 -8.83 -3.11 -37.78
C ALA A 828 -10.08 -3.74 -37.14
N TRP A 829 -10.21 -3.67 -35.81
CA TRP A 829 -11.35 -4.29 -35.15
C TRP A 829 -12.65 -3.53 -35.38
N ARG A 830 -12.66 -2.19 -35.42
CA ARG A 830 -13.88 -1.41 -35.65
C ARG A 830 -14.45 -1.64 -37.05
N THR A 831 -13.59 -1.67 -38.06
CA THR A 831 -13.98 -1.94 -39.45
C THR A 831 -14.63 -3.32 -39.55
N ALA A 832 -13.99 -4.33 -38.96
CA ALA A 832 -14.51 -5.70 -38.98
C ALA A 832 -15.81 -5.84 -38.16
N LEU A 833 -15.92 -5.16 -37.01
CA LEU A 833 -17.14 -5.16 -36.21
C LEU A 833 -18.30 -4.46 -36.91
N VAL A 834 -18.07 -3.34 -37.60
CA VAL A 834 -19.08 -2.66 -38.42
C VAL A 834 -19.66 -3.61 -39.48
N ILE A 835 -18.79 -4.35 -40.17
CA ILE A 835 -19.21 -5.37 -41.17
C ILE A 835 -20.05 -6.46 -40.50
N LEU A 836 -19.63 -6.97 -39.34
CA LEU A 836 -20.38 -7.98 -38.59
C LEU A 836 -21.76 -7.48 -38.13
N LEU A 837 -21.81 -6.28 -37.56
CA LEU A 837 -23.06 -5.71 -37.03
C LEU A 837 -24.08 -5.47 -38.14
N ALA A 838 -23.64 -5.06 -39.33
CA ALA A 838 -24.50 -4.95 -40.51
C ALA A 838 -25.14 -6.30 -40.89
N LYS A 839 -24.39 -7.40 -40.82
CA LYS A 839 -24.93 -8.76 -41.06
C LYS A 839 -25.96 -9.19 -40.02
N THR A 840 -25.84 -8.71 -38.77
CA THR A 840 -26.83 -8.93 -37.71
C THR A 840 -27.95 -7.88 -37.68
N GLU A 841 -28.06 -7.05 -38.72
CA GLU A 841 -29.04 -5.97 -38.87
C GLU A 841 -29.03 -4.90 -37.77
N GLN A 842 -27.91 -4.76 -37.04
CA GLN A 842 -27.71 -3.74 -36.00
C GLN A 842 -27.30 -2.38 -36.60
N PHE A 843 -28.12 -1.83 -37.49
CA PHE A 843 -27.75 -0.68 -38.32
C PHE A 843 -27.51 0.62 -37.53
N HIS A 844 -28.16 0.81 -36.38
CA HIS A 844 -27.87 1.96 -35.51
C HIS A 844 -26.45 1.87 -34.92
N ALA A 845 -26.01 0.68 -34.51
CA ALA A 845 -24.67 0.45 -34.02
C ALA A 845 -23.62 0.67 -35.11
N VAL A 846 -23.91 0.23 -36.34
CA VAL A 846 -23.08 0.49 -37.53
C VAL A 846 -22.86 1.99 -37.73
N ALA A 847 -23.93 2.79 -37.71
CA ALA A 847 -23.82 4.24 -37.89
C ALA A 847 -23.07 4.93 -36.75
N THR A 848 -23.28 4.53 -35.50
CA THR A 848 -22.56 5.08 -34.34
C THR A 848 -21.08 4.74 -34.39
N LEU A 849 -20.71 3.46 -34.57
CA LEU A 849 -19.30 3.06 -34.64
C LEU A 849 -18.59 3.65 -35.85
N GLN A 850 -19.28 3.80 -36.99
CA GLN A 850 -18.71 4.50 -38.14
C GLN A 850 -18.34 5.94 -37.79
N GLY A 851 -19.18 6.65 -37.04
CA GLY A 851 -18.91 8.00 -36.56
C GLY A 851 -17.60 8.14 -35.77
N THR A 852 -17.17 7.08 -35.09
CA THR A 852 -15.91 7.06 -34.34
C THR A 852 -14.67 7.00 -35.24
N LEU A 853 -14.80 6.47 -36.48
CA LEU A 853 -13.71 6.33 -37.44
C LEU A 853 -13.49 7.58 -38.31
N ILE A 854 -14.53 8.40 -38.54
CA ILE A 854 -14.50 9.54 -39.49
C ILE A 854 -13.46 10.61 -39.14
N LYS A 855 -13.07 10.72 -37.86
CA LYS A 855 -12.03 11.69 -37.44
C LYS A 855 -10.61 11.19 -37.64
N GLN A 856 -10.44 9.90 -37.91
CA GLN A 856 -9.17 9.19 -37.71
C GLN A 856 -8.53 8.71 -39.03
N ILE A 857 -9.32 8.38 -40.07
CA ILE A 857 -8.81 7.88 -41.37
C ILE A 857 -9.70 8.35 -42.52
N ASP A 858 -9.13 8.47 -43.72
CA ASP A 858 -9.87 8.58 -44.97
C ASP A 858 -10.73 7.33 -45.25
N GLN A 859 -12.03 7.53 -45.51
CA GLN A 859 -13.00 6.44 -45.68
C GLN A 859 -12.69 5.57 -46.91
N ASP A 860 -12.03 6.13 -47.92
CA ASP A 860 -11.64 5.41 -49.14
C ASP A 860 -10.52 4.38 -48.90
N SER A 861 -9.90 4.40 -47.71
CA SER A 861 -8.83 3.47 -47.31
C SER A 861 -9.33 2.20 -46.61
N LEU A 862 -10.64 2.04 -46.42
CA LEU A 862 -11.25 0.89 -45.73
C LEU A 862 -11.73 -0.19 -46.73
N ALA A 863 -11.87 -1.42 -46.24
CA ALA A 863 -12.28 -2.57 -47.06
C ALA A 863 -13.63 -2.33 -47.80
N PRO A 864 -13.80 -2.80 -49.05
CA PRO A 864 -15.04 -2.59 -49.81
C PRO A 864 -16.33 -3.01 -49.09
N GLU A 865 -16.28 -4.11 -48.33
CA GLU A 865 -17.42 -4.62 -47.56
C GLU A 865 -17.86 -3.66 -46.44
N HIS A 866 -16.94 -2.84 -45.94
CA HIS A 866 -17.25 -1.80 -44.96
C HIS A 866 -18.12 -0.69 -45.59
N SER A 867 -17.80 -0.27 -46.82
CA SER A 867 -18.61 0.68 -47.58
C SER A 867 -20.00 0.14 -47.90
N GLU A 868 -20.12 -1.16 -48.17
CA GLU A 868 -21.43 -1.82 -48.33
C GLU A 868 -22.23 -1.82 -47.01
N ALA A 869 -21.60 -2.13 -45.88
CA ALA A 869 -22.23 -2.10 -44.55
C ALA A 869 -22.78 -0.70 -44.22
N ILE A 870 -22.02 0.35 -44.54
CA ILE A 870 -22.46 1.75 -44.40
C ILE A 870 -23.67 2.03 -45.30
N ALA A 871 -23.63 1.62 -46.56
CA ALA A 871 -24.72 1.82 -47.50
C ALA A 871 -26.02 1.13 -47.04
N GLN A 872 -25.91 -0.07 -46.47
CA GLN A 872 -27.04 -0.79 -45.87
C GLN A 872 -27.62 -0.02 -44.67
N ALA A 873 -26.76 0.45 -43.76
CA ALA A 873 -27.20 1.23 -42.59
C ALA A 873 -27.87 2.55 -43.00
N HIS A 874 -27.32 3.24 -43.99
CA HIS A 874 -27.91 4.46 -44.53
C HIS A 874 -29.30 4.22 -45.13
N LYS A 875 -29.47 3.10 -45.86
CA LYS A 875 -30.76 2.70 -46.43
C LYS A 875 -31.79 2.32 -45.35
N ALA A 876 -31.36 1.64 -44.29
CA ALA A 876 -32.23 1.15 -43.22
C ALA A 876 -32.71 2.27 -42.27
N LEU A 877 -31.81 3.17 -41.87
CA LEU A 877 -32.09 4.24 -40.89
C LEU A 877 -32.67 5.50 -41.54
N GLY A 878 -32.33 5.75 -42.80
CA GLY A 878 -32.56 7.04 -43.47
C GLY A 878 -31.62 8.14 -42.98
N MET A 879 -31.46 9.18 -43.80
CA MET A 879 -30.44 10.23 -43.63
C MET A 879 -30.43 10.84 -42.23
N LYS A 880 -31.58 11.25 -41.68
CA LYS A 880 -31.65 11.98 -40.40
C LYS A 880 -31.17 11.13 -39.21
N ALA A 881 -31.59 9.87 -39.13
CA ALA A 881 -31.21 8.98 -38.03
C ALA A 881 -29.76 8.50 -38.19
N TYR A 882 -29.33 8.22 -39.42
CA TYR A 882 -27.95 7.88 -39.72
C TYR A 882 -26.98 9.01 -39.32
N THR A 883 -27.27 10.26 -39.71
CA THR A 883 -26.45 11.42 -39.34
C THR A 883 -26.42 11.62 -37.82
N ALA A 884 -27.56 11.48 -37.12
CA ALA A 884 -27.60 11.63 -35.66
C ALA A 884 -26.73 10.59 -34.94
N ALA A 885 -26.80 9.32 -35.36
CA ALA A 885 -25.98 8.25 -34.80
C ALA A 885 -24.48 8.47 -35.09
N THR A 886 -24.15 8.88 -36.32
CA THR A 886 -22.76 9.18 -36.72
C THR A 886 -22.17 10.34 -35.91
N VAL A 887 -22.94 11.42 -35.69
CA VAL A 887 -22.52 12.55 -34.85
C VAL A 887 -22.29 12.08 -33.41
N SER A 888 -23.22 11.30 -32.85
CA SER A 888 -23.07 10.74 -31.50
C SER A 888 -21.80 9.91 -31.36
N GLY A 889 -21.46 9.09 -32.36
CA GLY A 889 -20.20 8.34 -32.37
C GLY A 889 -18.98 9.23 -32.46
N SER A 890 -19.02 10.28 -33.29
CA SER A 890 -17.90 11.21 -33.45
C SER A 890 -17.55 12.01 -32.19
N GLU A 891 -18.48 12.09 -31.24
CA GLU A 891 -18.30 12.77 -29.95
C GLU A 891 -17.78 11.84 -28.85
N MET A 892 -17.75 10.52 -29.07
CA MET A 892 -17.27 9.53 -28.10
C MET A 892 -15.75 9.61 -27.93
N SER A 893 -15.28 9.50 -26.70
CA SER A 893 -13.90 9.12 -26.39
C SER A 893 -13.63 7.68 -26.85
N LEU A 894 -12.34 7.32 -26.95
CA LEU A 894 -11.91 5.98 -27.32
C LEU A 894 -12.55 4.90 -26.42
N ARG A 895 -12.53 5.13 -25.10
CA ARG A 895 -13.09 4.23 -24.08
C ARG A 895 -14.62 4.13 -24.18
N GLU A 896 -15.31 5.24 -24.43
CA GLU A 896 -16.76 5.22 -24.64
C GLU A 896 -17.13 4.42 -25.90
N ALA A 897 -16.36 4.57 -26.99
CA ALA A 897 -16.55 3.81 -28.21
C ALA A 897 -16.30 2.31 -28.00
N THR A 898 -15.28 1.92 -27.22
CA THR A 898 -15.01 0.53 -26.85
C THR A 898 -16.13 -0.05 -25.99
N ASN A 899 -16.54 0.65 -24.93
CA ASN A 899 -17.66 0.22 -24.08
C ASN A 899 -18.96 0.08 -24.88
N TYR A 900 -19.20 0.99 -25.82
CA TYR A 900 -20.33 0.90 -26.73
C TYR A 900 -20.23 -0.35 -27.61
N ALA A 901 -19.06 -0.62 -28.21
CA ALA A 901 -18.82 -1.81 -29.03
C ALA A 901 -19.09 -3.11 -28.24
N VAL A 902 -18.57 -3.24 -27.02
CA VAL A 902 -18.81 -4.39 -26.13
C VAL A 902 -20.31 -4.55 -25.87
N ALA A 903 -21.02 -3.46 -25.56
CA ALA A 903 -22.46 -3.52 -25.33
C ALA A 903 -23.24 -4.01 -26.57
N GLN A 904 -22.85 -3.59 -27.78
CA GLN A 904 -23.52 -4.03 -29.01
C GLN A 904 -23.22 -5.51 -29.34
N VAL A 905 -22.00 -5.98 -29.05
CA VAL A 905 -21.66 -7.40 -29.17
C VAL A 905 -22.55 -8.25 -28.26
N ASN A 906 -22.71 -7.84 -26.99
CA ASN A 906 -23.55 -8.55 -26.03
C ASN A 906 -25.04 -8.57 -26.43
N ILE A 907 -25.56 -7.44 -26.92
CA ILE A 907 -26.92 -7.36 -27.47
C ILE A 907 -27.09 -8.34 -28.66
N GLY A 908 -26.08 -8.46 -29.51
CA GLY A 908 -26.05 -9.43 -30.60
C GLY A 908 -26.13 -10.88 -30.12
N LEU A 909 -25.35 -11.23 -29.09
CA LEU A 909 -25.34 -12.57 -28.48
C LEU A 909 -26.69 -12.93 -27.86
N GLU A 910 -27.27 -12.03 -27.06
CA GLU A 910 -28.59 -12.22 -26.44
C GLU A 910 -29.70 -12.39 -27.49
N SER A 911 -29.64 -11.60 -28.57
CA SER A 911 -30.61 -11.67 -29.67
C SER A 911 -30.52 -12.99 -30.43
N HIS A 912 -29.32 -13.52 -30.64
CA HIS A 912 -29.12 -14.80 -31.29
C HIS A 912 -29.66 -15.97 -30.45
N ASP A 913 -29.43 -15.96 -29.14
CA ASP A 913 -29.93 -16.99 -28.21
C ASP A 913 -31.47 -16.96 -28.11
N ALA A 914 -32.08 -15.76 -28.17
CA ALA A 914 -33.53 -15.60 -28.19
C ALA A 914 -34.19 -16.10 -29.49
N VAL A 915 -33.53 -15.96 -30.64
CA VAL A 915 -34.00 -16.49 -31.93
C VAL A 915 -33.94 -18.02 -31.93
N LEU A 916 -32.87 -18.61 -31.39
CA LEU A 916 -32.73 -20.06 -31.26
C LEU A 916 -33.83 -20.65 -30.37
N MET A 917 -34.12 -20.04 -29.21
CA MET A 917 -35.22 -20.49 -28.32
C MET A 917 -36.60 -20.44 -29.00
N ARG A 918 -36.84 -19.49 -29.92
CA ARG A 918 -38.10 -19.40 -30.68
C ARG A 918 -38.18 -20.40 -31.84
N SER A 919 -37.05 -20.87 -32.37
CA SER A 919 -37.02 -21.93 -33.40
C SER A 919 -37.14 -23.35 -32.84
N PHE A 920 -36.92 -23.53 -31.52
CA PHE A 920 -37.15 -24.80 -30.81
C PHE A 920 -38.53 -24.91 -30.14
N SER A 921 -39.33 -23.83 -30.15
CA SER A 921 -40.75 -23.79 -29.72
C SER A 921 -41.68 -23.86 -30.91
#